data_AF-A0A0W0VYV0-F1
#
_entry.id   AF-A0A0W0VYV0-F1
#
_cell.length_a   1.000
_cell.length_b   1.000
_cell.length_c   1.000
_cell.angle_alpha   90.00
_cell.angle_beta   90.00
_cell.angle_gamma   90.00
#
_symmetry.space_group_name_H-M   'P 1'
#
loop_
_entity.id
_entity.type
_entity.pdbx_description
1 polymer ?
#
loop_
_entity_poly.entity_id
_entity_poly.type
_entity_poly.pdbx_seq_one_letter_code
_entity_poly.pdbx_strand_id
1 'polypeptide(L)'
;MLYLFGSMKEKHPEAQKIPEWTSMFVFDSFLTDEEEKIMDARMKGAFSDVIYPLLPEEDPLKSLLYVAYAHPEITDEELISGARKMHIPERQIAKAGMILGRPHLYRTAVLEQEQLCGIIKENDFLVMFLATLSSNRPLLDDLAGFLNTERIWEMIKADDYRILFWNNSDARQAILDHLFNLFSSFDLFNRIAADNYKLLLLASAKDRDLRILNRLFSTPKSQPTQEIVNVLAINQYQLFAVAAINSNTIIFFYLLSLLPTTEIFQMIVADDFQIFRRAAEKGHLDIIRLFMNQVDSEIRRKMFASDNFSAFRSAVRKANFELFELALEAVDEPAQKDSMLQHGLQEGFSETFVVGNYFRMMERLVRTAPQHINLLRIDSLPWWNSNNESLQFLHYLIGLLSNQLPEFLATRKETKQLVNLQIPLPDTDCLYQVKYNEYPERVLTISYGGGLVPVNHELNVNTLNRTFSINNSLVNPISYESRETLPLCFMQSSIPLYAYDYRQSSLQAVSNLHVFNRDIIIPLMTGHPVTSHLELANRELQEECQPLTGGIPLKVGNHPIYKTKNKPNFRWLSELYDKFWQYNKDKITYQYAITPSRCHVRAHFVSTLLRFYGVDSVKVLKFWDKKSCSVYGDEEDWGFHCAVMIIDSNNDKWIWDPWVGANSKLLSLSQWIDDKNAPVPSEVWVHNRGVLTCSILDRSTGLIPNLAFDCTLGTKFRRFFQALCASAIPNPPEITPGLGKHPSRFFHSSQRSTASSSSNDERQDERQIVLYRGCT
;
A
#
# COMPACT_ATOMS: atom_id res chain seq x y z
N MET A 1 4.26 -16.61 8.40
CA MET A 1 4.14 -17.35 9.67
C MET A 1 2.98 -16.86 10.52
N LEU A 2 2.84 -15.57 10.84
CA LEU A 2 1.67 -15.02 11.59
C LEU A 2 0.28 -15.36 10.98
N TYR A 3 0.20 -15.58 9.67
CA TYR A 3 -1.08 -15.83 8.96
C TYR A 3 -1.70 -17.21 9.16
N LEU A 4 -0.93 -18.24 9.57
CA LEU A 4 -1.46 -19.61 9.66
C LEU A 4 -2.06 -19.90 11.04
N PHE A 5 -1.49 -19.33 12.09
CA PHE A 5 -1.98 -19.51 13.48
C PHE A 5 -3.36 -18.87 13.71
N GLY A 6 -3.64 -17.73 13.07
CA GLY A 6 -4.94 -17.04 13.19
C GLY A 6 -6.13 -17.94 12.85
N SER A 7 -6.00 -18.80 11.82
CA SER A 7 -7.11 -19.59 11.31
C SER A 7 -7.62 -20.71 12.23
N MET A 8 -6.82 -21.15 13.21
CA MET A 8 -7.22 -22.19 14.18
C MET A 8 -7.56 -21.61 15.55
N LYS A 9 -6.82 -20.58 16.01
CA LYS A 9 -7.21 -19.81 17.20
C LYS A 9 -8.60 -19.19 17.04
N GLU A 10 -8.96 -18.76 15.82
CA GLU A 10 -10.30 -18.26 15.51
C GLU A 10 -11.40 -19.31 15.68
N LYS A 11 -11.09 -20.61 15.56
CA LYS A 11 -12.09 -21.70 15.60
C LYS A 11 -12.31 -22.25 17.01
N HIS A 12 -11.30 -22.23 17.89
CA HIS A 12 -11.40 -22.78 19.23
C HIS A 12 -11.66 -21.66 20.27
N PRO A 13 -12.85 -21.59 20.91
CA PRO A 13 -13.24 -20.47 21.78
C PRO A 13 -12.26 -20.23 22.93
N GLU A 14 -11.73 -21.31 23.50
CA GLU A 14 -10.81 -21.25 24.64
C GLU A 14 -9.38 -20.87 24.22
N ALA A 15 -8.96 -21.24 23.01
CA ALA A 15 -7.65 -20.85 22.49
C ALA A 15 -7.56 -19.33 22.28
N GLN A 16 -8.69 -18.66 22.08
CA GLN A 16 -8.76 -17.20 21.96
C GLN A 16 -8.33 -16.48 23.24
N LYS A 17 -8.47 -17.11 24.41
CA LYS A 17 -8.07 -16.55 25.71
C LYS A 17 -6.56 -16.51 25.89
N ILE A 18 -5.81 -17.35 25.18
CA ILE A 18 -4.34 -17.40 25.24
C ILE A 18 -3.78 -16.17 24.49
N PRO A 19 -2.93 -15.33 25.10
CA PRO A 19 -2.29 -14.22 24.39
C PRO A 19 -1.52 -14.71 23.15
N GLU A 20 -1.58 -13.93 22.07
CA GLU A 20 -0.94 -14.29 20.79
C GLU A 20 0.56 -14.56 20.93
N TRP A 21 1.25 -13.81 21.78
CA TRP A 21 2.66 -14.03 22.04
C TRP A 21 2.91 -15.33 22.79
N THR A 22 2.12 -15.71 23.81
CA THR A 22 2.28 -17.00 24.47
C THR A 22 2.09 -18.15 23.49
N SER A 23 1.09 -18.01 22.61
CA SER A 23 0.83 -18.90 21.48
C SER A 23 2.05 -19.07 20.57
N MET A 24 2.80 -18.02 20.30
CA MET A 24 3.93 -18.05 19.35
C MET A 24 5.18 -18.73 19.92
N PHE A 25 5.35 -18.77 21.24
CA PHE A 25 6.59 -19.22 21.88
C PHE A 25 6.47 -20.50 22.70
N VAL A 26 5.27 -20.80 23.21
CA VAL A 26 5.05 -21.98 24.05
C VAL A 26 4.28 -23.05 23.29
N PHE A 27 3.39 -22.63 22.39
CA PHE A 27 2.62 -23.54 21.56
C PHE A 27 3.25 -23.62 20.17
N ASP A 28 3.23 -24.81 19.58
CA ASP A 28 3.71 -24.97 18.21
C ASP A 28 2.83 -24.16 17.25
N SER A 29 3.34 -23.83 16.06
CA SER A 29 2.64 -22.97 15.09
C SER A 29 1.21 -23.43 14.71
N PHE A 30 0.83 -24.64 15.11
CA PHE A 30 -0.45 -25.29 14.93
C PHE A 30 -0.81 -26.05 16.20
N LEU A 31 -2.05 -25.88 16.69
CA LEU A 31 -2.63 -26.80 17.68
C LEU A 31 -2.83 -28.15 17.01
N THR A 32 -2.25 -29.21 17.58
CA THR A 32 -2.55 -30.57 17.12
C THR A 32 -3.94 -31.00 17.61
N ASP A 33 -4.54 -31.99 16.95
CA ASP A 33 -5.83 -32.56 17.39
C ASP A 33 -5.75 -33.08 18.84
N GLU A 34 -4.57 -33.55 19.28
CA GLU A 34 -4.32 -33.92 20.66
C GLU A 34 -4.29 -32.69 21.59
N GLU A 35 -3.61 -31.61 21.20
CA GLU A 35 -3.58 -30.38 21.99
C GLU A 35 -4.96 -29.73 22.11
N GLU A 36 -5.79 -29.80 21.07
CA GLU A 36 -7.19 -29.35 21.12
C GLU A 36 -8.00 -30.16 22.14
N LYS A 37 -7.87 -31.49 22.14
CA LYS A 37 -8.53 -32.36 23.12
C LYS A 37 -8.07 -32.09 24.54
N ILE A 38 -6.77 -31.91 24.76
CA ILE A 38 -6.20 -31.56 26.07
C ILE A 38 -6.73 -30.20 26.52
N MET A 39 -6.73 -29.21 25.62
CA MET A 39 -7.27 -27.88 25.90
C MET A 39 -8.74 -27.96 26.31
N ASP A 40 -9.56 -28.70 25.58
CA ASP A 40 -10.96 -28.91 25.91
C ASP A 40 -11.14 -29.57 27.29
N ALA A 41 -10.32 -30.58 27.61
CA ALA A 41 -10.39 -31.29 28.87
C ALA A 41 -9.86 -30.47 30.06
N ARG A 42 -8.98 -29.50 29.83
CA ARG A 42 -8.34 -28.67 30.86
C ARG A 42 -8.96 -27.28 31.01
N MET A 43 -9.71 -26.80 30.02
CA MET A 43 -10.32 -25.46 30.02
C MET A 43 -11.84 -25.47 30.26
N LYS A 44 -12.51 -26.63 30.15
CA LYS A 44 -13.95 -26.76 30.42
C LYS A 44 -14.21 -27.35 31.80
N GLY A 45 -14.95 -26.63 32.64
CA GLY A 45 -15.39 -27.10 33.96
C GLY A 45 -15.07 -26.10 35.06
N ALA A 46 -15.27 -26.49 36.32
CA ALA A 46 -14.73 -25.71 37.44
C ALA A 46 -13.24 -26.03 37.62
N PHE A 47 -12.47 -25.13 38.24
CA PHE A 47 -11.04 -25.35 38.51
C PHE A 47 -10.75 -26.67 39.23
N SER A 48 -11.63 -27.10 40.14
CA SER A 48 -11.52 -28.39 40.85
C SER A 48 -11.57 -29.61 39.93
N ASP A 49 -12.24 -29.48 38.79
CA ASP A 49 -12.52 -30.58 37.87
C ASP A 49 -11.40 -30.76 36.85
N VAL A 50 -10.59 -29.73 36.63
CA VAL A 50 -9.55 -29.69 35.60
C VAL A 50 -8.13 -29.93 36.15
N ILE A 51 -7.96 -30.05 37.47
CA ILE A 51 -6.66 -30.25 38.15
C ILE A 51 -6.33 -31.72 38.49
N TYR A 52 -6.78 -32.66 37.66
CA TYR A 52 -6.42 -34.08 37.79
C TYR A 52 -4.98 -34.38 37.29
N PRO A 53 -4.33 -35.47 37.73
CA PRO A 53 -2.99 -35.86 37.26
C PRO A 53 -2.79 -35.75 35.75
N LEU A 54 -1.61 -35.32 35.31
CA LEU A 54 -1.30 -35.24 33.88
C LEU A 54 -1.38 -36.60 33.21
N LEU A 55 -1.89 -36.63 31.97
CA LEU A 55 -1.76 -37.80 31.10
C LEU A 55 -0.30 -37.91 30.61
N PRO A 56 0.21 -39.13 30.30
CA PRO A 56 1.59 -39.33 29.86
C PRO A 56 2.01 -38.49 28.64
N GLU A 57 1.05 -38.16 27.78
CA GLU A 57 1.22 -37.37 26.56
C GLU A 57 1.09 -35.84 26.76
N GLU A 58 0.61 -35.39 27.92
CA GLU A 58 0.43 -33.96 28.19
C GLU A 58 1.77 -33.27 28.51
N ASP A 59 2.03 -32.13 27.87
CA ASP A 59 3.14 -31.27 28.27
C ASP A 59 2.79 -30.51 29.57
N PRO A 60 3.56 -30.65 30.65
CA PRO A 60 3.22 -30.03 31.93
C PRO A 60 3.09 -28.51 31.90
N LEU A 61 3.89 -27.83 31.07
CA LEU A 61 3.85 -26.37 30.97
C LEU A 61 2.62 -25.91 30.19
N LYS A 62 2.36 -26.52 29.02
CA LYS A 62 1.18 -26.22 28.19
C LYS A 62 -0.11 -26.46 28.98
N SER A 63 -0.23 -27.59 29.68
CA SER A 63 -1.41 -27.92 30.49
C SER A 63 -1.65 -26.91 31.62
N LEU A 64 -0.59 -26.45 32.29
CA LEU A 64 -0.73 -25.44 33.34
C LEU A 64 -1.17 -24.08 32.78
N LEU A 65 -0.64 -23.69 31.61
CA LEU A 65 -1.04 -22.46 30.95
C LEU A 65 -2.49 -22.51 30.46
N TYR A 66 -2.95 -23.66 29.95
CA TYR A 66 -4.36 -23.86 29.60
C TYR A 66 -5.28 -23.58 30.79
N VAL A 67 -5.00 -24.20 31.94
CA VAL A 67 -5.77 -23.99 33.16
C VAL A 67 -5.72 -22.52 33.60
N ALA A 68 -4.53 -21.90 33.61
CA ALA A 68 -4.37 -20.52 34.05
C ALA A 68 -5.07 -19.48 33.14
N TYR A 69 -5.08 -19.69 31.82
CA TYR A 69 -5.80 -18.81 30.89
C TYR A 69 -7.31 -19.09 30.85
N ALA A 70 -7.75 -20.31 31.14
CA ALA A 70 -9.17 -20.64 31.24
C ALA A 70 -9.81 -20.04 32.49
N HIS A 71 -9.05 -19.98 33.58
CA HIS A 71 -9.49 -19.59 34.91
C HIS A 71 -8.68 -18.40 35.45
N PRO A 72 -8.78 -17.20 34.84
CA PRO A 72 -7.99 -16.04 35.25
C PRO A 72 -8.25 -15.59 36.71
N GLU A 73 -9.39 -15.99 37.29
CA GLU A 73 -9.82 -15.69 38.66
C GLU A 73 -9.04 -16.42 39.75
N ILE A 74 -8.33 -17.50 39.42
CA ILE A 74 -7.64 -18.31 40.42
C ILE A 74 -6.44 -17.56 41.01
N THR A 75 -6.27 -17.71 42.31
CA THR A 75 -5.12 -17.19 43.04
C THR A 75 -3.86 -17.97 42.71
N ASP A 76 -2.69 -17.38 42.98
CA ASP A 76 -1.41 -18.06 42.74
C ASP A 76 -1.26 -19.29 43.65
N GLU A 77 -1.77 -19.27 44.87
CA GLU A 77 -1.77 -20.38 45.81
C GLU A 77 -2.65 -21.56 45.33
N GLU A 78 -3.85 -21.25 44.82
CA GLU A 78 -4.75 -22.25 44.24
C GLU A 78 -4.10 -22.89 43.00
N LEU A 79 -3.48 -22.08 42.14
CA LEU A 79 -2.81 -22.56 40.93
C LEU A 79 -1.59 -23.43 41.26
N ILE A 80 -0.78 -23.07 42.26
CA ILE A 80 0.33 -23.92 42.75
C ILE A 80 -0.21 -25.24 43.31
N SER A 81 -1.24 -25.18 44.14
CA SER A 81 -1.88 -26.37 44.73
C SER A 81 -2.44 -27.29 43.66
N GLY A 82 -3.13 -26.73 42.66
CA GLY A 82 -3.63 -27.44 41.48
C GLY A 82 -2.49 -28.06 40.67
N ALA A 83 -1.44 -27.31 40.37
CA ALA A 83 -0.30 -27.80 39.61
C ALA A 83 0.42 -28.98 40.30
N ARG A 84 0.57 -28.91 41.63
CA ARG A 84 1.12 -30.02 42.43
C ARG A 84 0.22 -31.26 42.41
N LYS A 85 -1.11 -31.10 42.43
CA LYS A 85 -2.07 -32.21 42.26
C LYS A 85 -2.01 -32.83 40.87
N MET A 86 -1.70 -32.03 39.85
CA MET A 86 -1.44 -32.50 38.49
C MET A 86 -0.09 -33.22 38.36
N HIS A 87 0.75 -33.21 39.40
CA HIS A 87 2.14 -33.68 39.39
C HIS A 87 3.05 -32.90 38.41
N ILE A 88 2.75 -31.62 38.19
CA ILE A 88 3.61 -30.74 37.40
C ILE A 88 4.90 -30.46 38.20
N PRO A 89 6.10 -30.66 37.62
CA PRO A 89 7.36 -30.32 38.29
C PRO A 89 7.41 -28.84 38.68
N GLU A 90 7.91 -28.51 39.87
CA GLU A 90 8.06 -27.13 40.38
C GLU A 90 8.73 -26.20 39.36
N ARG A 91 9.70 -26.74 38.64
CA ARG A 91 10.39 -26.06 37.54
C ARG A 91 9.45 -25.55 36.45
N GLN A 92 8.45 -26.35 36.05
CA GLN A 92 7.46 -25.96 35.04
C GLN A 92 6.42 -25.00 35.62
N ILE A 93 6.08 -25.13 36.91
CA ILE A 93 5.24 -24.16 37.63
C ILE A 93 5.90 -22.78 37.62
N ALA A 94 7.21 -22.73 37.89
CA ALA A 94 7.98 -21.50 37.83
C ALA A 94 8.00 -20.87 36.43
N LYS A 95 8.24 -21.68 35.38
CA LYS A 95 8.18 -21.20 33.98
C LYS A 95 6.79 -20.64 33.64
N ALA A 96 5.72 -21.32 34.05
CA ALA A 96 4.36 -20.83 33.86
C ALA A 96 4.13 -19.50 34.57
N GLY A 97 4.59 -19.34 35.83
CA GLY A 97 4.50 -18.07 36.54
C GLY A 97 5.23 -16.92 35.84
N MET A 98 6.41 -17.19 35.26
CA MET A 98 7.15 -16.20 34.47
C MET A 98 6.37 -15.79 33.22
N ILE A 99 5.84 -16.77 32.47
CA ILE A 99 5.01 -16.55 31.28
C ILE A 99 3.77 -15.73 31.66
N LEU A 100 3.02 -16.14 32.68
CA LEU A 100 1.76 -15.53 33.08
C LEU A 100 1.90 -14.13 33.67
N GLY A 101 3.12 -13.64 33.91
CA GLY A 101 3.30 -12.35 34.55
C GLY A 101 3.07 -12.37 36.07
N ARG A 102 3.12 -13.54 36.71
CA ARG A 102 2.69 -13.76 38.11
C ARG A 102 3.90 -14.02 39.03
N PRO A 103 4.44 -12.99 39.73
CA PRO A 103 5.65 -13.13 40.53
C PRO A 103 5.53 -14.05 41.73
N HIS A 104 4.38 -14.07 42.40
CA HIS A 104 4.19 -14.93 43.56
C HIS A 104 4.20 -16.42 43.15
N LEU A 105 3.59 -16.75 42.02
CA LEU A 105 3.59 -18.10 41.43
C LEU A 105 5.01 -18.66 41.24
N TYR A 106 5.91 -17.95 40.56
CA TYR A 106 7.26 -18.49 40.31
C TYR A 106 8.19 -18.38 41.53
N ARG A 107 8.03 -17.38 42.39
CA ARG A 107 8.82 -17.25 43.63
C ARG A 107 8.50 -18.35 44.64
N THR A 108 7.25 -18.82 44.66
CA THR A 108 6.81 -19.87 45.60
C THR A 108 7.11 -21.27 45.08
N ALA A 109 7.05 -21.46 43.76
CA ALA A 109 7.42 -22.73 43.14
C ALA A 109 8.92 -23.03 43.29
N VAL A 110 9.76 -22.00 43.30
CA VAL A 110 11.20 -22.16 43.42
C VAL A 110 11.67 -21.86 44.83
N LEU A 111 12.01 -22.91 45.58
CA LEU A 111 12.40 -22.81 46.99
C LEU A 111 13.77 -22.14 47.20
N GLU A 112 14.65 -22.17 46.19
CA GLU A 112 16.03 -21.68 46.30
C GLU A 112 16.43 -20.85 45.08
N GLN A 113 17.11 -19.72 45.33
CA GLN A 113 17.61 -18.81 44.29
C GLN A 113 18.45 -19.53 43.21
N GLU A 114 19.18 -20.59 43.60
CA GLU A 114 20.02 -21.38 42.68
C GLU A 114 19.20 -22.17 41.66
N GLN A 115 18.05 -22.72 42.06
CA GLN A 115 17.14 -23.42 41.15
C GLN A 115 16.54 -22.45 40.13
N LEU A 116 16.20 -21.22 40.56
CA LEU A 116 15.69 -20.18 39.67
C LEU A 116 16.76 -19.79 38.65
N CYS A 117 18.00 -19.63 39.10
CA CYS A 117 19.15 -19.39 38.23
C CYS A 117 19.33 -20.54 37.22
N GLY A 118 19.14 -21.79 37.63
CA GLY A 118 19.17 -22.94 36.72
C GLY A 118 18.08 -22.87 35.64
N ILE A 119 16.84 -22.52 36.02
CA ILE A 119 15.73 -22.36 35.07
C ILE A 119 16.02 -21.25 34.07
N ILE A 120 16.53 -20.11 34.55
CA ILE A 120 16.91 -18.98 33.71
C ILE A 120 18.05 -19.41 32.77
N LYS A 121 19.12 -20.02 33.28
CA LYS A 121 20.27 -20.51 32.49
C LYS A 121 19.89 -21.49 31.38
N GLU A 122 18.86 -22.30 31.58
CA GLU A 122 18.41 -23.27 30.58
C GLU A 122 17.46 -22.68 29.53
N ASN A 123 16.86 -21.51 29.80
CA ASN A 123 15.85 -20.89 28.92
C ASN A 123 16.16 -19.41 28.69
N ASP A 124 17.44 -19.04 28.75
CA ASP A 124 17.96 -17.68 28.93
C ASP A 124 17.16 -16.64 28.15
N PHE A 125 17.13 -16.84 26.83
CA PHE A 125 16.48 -15.92 25.93
C PHE A 125 14.97 -15.82 26.20
N LEU A 126 14.29 -16.96 26.32
CA LEU A 126 12.84 -17.03 26.42
C LEU A 126 12.32 -16.34 27.69
N VAL A 127 12.97 -16.49 28.84
CA VAL A 127 12.48 -15.91 30.09
C VAL A 127 12.52 -14.38 30.06
N MET A 128 13.65 -13.79 29.68
CA MET A 128 13.79 -12.33 29.58
C MET A 128 12.84 -11.76 28.51
N PHE A 129 12.72 -12.48 27.41
CA PHE A 129 11.83 -12.16 26.32
C PHE A 129 10.35 -12.12 26.74
N LEU A 130 9.88 -13.15 27.46
CA LEU A 130 8.53 -13.21 28.00
C LEU A 130 8.27 -12.13 29.06
N ALA A 131 9.27 -11.85 29.91
CA ALA A 131 9.20 -10.76 30.90
C ALA A 131 8.97 -9.39 30.22
N THR A 132 9.65 -9.16 29.10
CA THR A 132 9.52 -7.93 28.30
C THR A 132 8.17 -7.84 27.61
N LEU A 133 7.71 -8.95 27.03
CA LEU A 133 6.42 -9.05 26.35
C LEU A 133 5.23 -8.79 27.27
N SER A 134 5.27 -9.38 28.46
CA SER A 134 4.20 -9.31 29.46
C SER A 134 4.20 -8.03 30.29
N SER A 135 5.18 -7.13 30.12
CA SER A 135 5.42 -6.01 31.06
C SER A 135 5.58 -6.43 32.52
N ASN A 136 6.09 -7.63 32.77
CA ASN A 136 6.27 -8.11 34.13
C ASN A 136 7.49 -7.47 34.78
N ARG A 137 7.33 -6.22 35.23
CA ARG A 137 8.37 -5.47 35.94
C ARG A 137 8.94 -6.22 37.16
N PRO A 138 8.12 -6.86 38.03
CA PRO A 138 8.65 -7.69 39.11
C PRO A 138 9.61 -8.79 38.63
N LEU A 139 9.30 -9.48 37.52
CA LEU A 139 10.21 -10.47 36.95
C LEU A 139 11.49 -9.85 36.39
N LEU A 140 11.40 -8.67 35.78
CA LEU A 140 12.59 -7.94 35.32
C LEU A 140 13.48 -7.51 36.50
N ASP A 141 12.89 -7.01 37.58
CA ASP A 141 13.58 -6.62 38.81
C ASP A 141 14.21 -7.85 39.51
N ASP A 142 13.54 -9.00 39.46
CA ASP A 142 14.07 -10.26 39.97
C ASP A 142 15.23 -10.78 39.11
N LEU A 143 15.06 -10.83 37.78
CA LEU A 143 16.13 -11.22 36.84
C LEU A 143 17.36 -10.33 37.03
N ALA A 144 17.14 -9.03 37.20
CA ALA A 144 18.15 -8.04 37.55
C ALA A 144 18.90 -8.36 38.85
N GLY A 145 18.18 -8.78 39.90
CA GLY A 145 18.79 -9.17 41.17
C GLY A 145 19.50 -10.52 41.14
N PHE A 146 19.05 -11.44 40.29
CA PHE A 146 19.58 -12.82 40.22
C PHE A 146 20.73 -12.99 39.25
N LEU A 147 20.74 -12.22 38.17
CA LEU A 147 21.74 -12.33 37.12
C LEU A 147 22.81 -11.28 37.31
N ASN A 148 24.07 -11.70 37.15
CA ASN A 148 25.12 -10.71 37.01
C ASN A 148 24.96 -9.95 35.69
N THR A 149 25.55 -8.77 35.68
CA THR A 149 25.56 -7.83 34.57
C THR A 149 26.03 -8.45 33.25
N GLU A 150 27.00 -9.38 33.27
CA GLU A 150 27.46 -10.10 32.08
C GLU A 150 26.37 -10.99 31.48
N ARG A 151 25.64 -11.74 32.31
CA ARG A 151 24.62 -12.66 31.83
C ARG A 151 23.44 -11.94 31.21
N ILE A 152 23.01 -10.83 31.82
CA ILE A 152 21.96 -9.97 31.24
C ILE A 152 22.39 -9.50 29.85
N TRP A 153 23.66 -9.11 29.70
CA TRP A 153 24.20 -8.67 28.41
C TRP A 153 24.24 -9.81 27.38
N GLU A 154 24.68 -11.01 27.77
CA GLU A 154 24.65 -12.21 26.90
C GLU A 154 23.24 -12.53 26.42
N MET A 155 22.23 -12.42 27.29
CA MET A 155 20.83 -12.65 26.94
C MET A 155 20.30 -11.64 25.92
N ILE A 156 20.65 -10.36 26.08
CA ILE A 156 20.30 -9.31 25.13
C ILE A 156 20.96 -9.56 23.78
N LYS A 157 22.24 -9.98 23.77
CA LYS A 157 22.94 -10.35 22.52
C LYS A 157 22.33 -11.57 21.84
N ALA A 158 21.95 -12.58 22.62
CA ALA A 158 21.36 -13.81 22.10
C ALA A 158 20.06 -13.54 21.33
N ASP A 159 19.28 -12.51 21.72
CA ASP A 159 18.11 -12.03 20.97
C ASP A 159 18.44 -11.07 19.84
N ASP A 160 19.71 -10.88 19.50
CA ASP A 160 20.10 -9.87 18.52
C ASP A 160 19.56 -8.47 18.90
N TYR A 161 19.60 -8.14 20.20
CA TYR A 161 19.07 -6.91 20.81
C TYR A 161 17.58 -6.65 20.57
N ARG A 162 16.84 -7.57 19.95
CA ARG A 162 15.46 -7.29 19.53
C ARG A 162 14.62 -6.87 20.71
N ILE A 163 14.83 -7.48 21.88
CA ILE A 163 14.19 -7.19 23.18
C ILE A 163 14.18 -5.71 23.55
N LEU A 164 15.23 -4.96 23.16
CA LEU A 164 15.32 -3.51 23.40
C LEU A 164 14.46 -2.69 22.46
N PHE A 165 13.88 -3.29 21.43
CA PHE A 165 13.06 -2.65 20.39
C PHE A 165 11.61 -3.13 20.36
N TRP A 166 11.15 -3.88 21.36
CA TRP A 166 9.75 -4.32 21.42
C TRP A 166 8.81 -3.15 21.79
N ASN A 167 7.60 -3.18 21.23
CA ASN A 167 6.63 -2.08 21.29
C ASN A 167 6.04 -1.80 22.67
N ASN A 168 6.38 -2.58 23.69
CA ASN A 168 5.88 -2.34 25.04
C ASN A 168 6.75 -1.29 25.73
N SER A 169 6.29 -0.03 25.74
CA SER A 169 7.11 1.11 26.16
C SER A 169 7.65 0.96 27.57
N ASP A 170 6.86 0.43 28.50
CA ASP A 170 7.15 0.49 29.93
C ASP A 170 8.09 -0.61 30.38
N ALA A 171 7.88 -1.84 29.90
CA ALA A 171 8.78 -2.97 30.14
C ALA A 171 10.16 -2.69 29.55
N ARG A 172 10.18 -2.20 28.31
CA ARG A 172 11.40 -1.78 27.63
C ARG A 172 12.09 -0.64 28.36
N GLN A 173 11.35 0.37 28.85
CA GLN A 173 11.97 1.43 29.65
C GLN A 173 12.56 0.87 30.93
N ALA A 174 11.88 -0.02 31.65
CA ALA A 174 12.41 -0.64 32.87
C ALA A 174 13.71 -1.42 32.59
N ILE A 175 13.78 -2.16 31.49
CA ILE A 175 15.00 -2.86 31.06
C ILE A 175 16.09 -1.87 30.73
N LEU A 176 15.80 -0.83 29.94
CA LEU A 176 16.77 0.20 29.61
C LEU A 176 17.26 0.91 30.87
N ASP A 177 16.37 1.39 31.73
CA ASP A 177 16.68 1.96 33.06
C ASP A 177 17.62 1.05 33.83
N HIS A 178 17.29 -0.23 33.91
CA HIS A 178 18.10 -1.19 34.62
C HIS A 178 19.48 -1.36 33.98
N LEU A 179 19.58 -1.53 32.66
CA LEU A 179 20.86 -1.62 31.95
C LEU A 179 21.71 -0.36 32.14
N PHE A 180 21.11 0.82 31.99
CA PHE A 180 21.82 2.08 32.18
C PHE A 180 22.21 2.33 33.64
N ASN A 181 21.56 1.68 34.61
CA ASN A 181 21.98 1.70 36.01
C ASN A 181 23.07 0.66 36.31
N LEU A 182 23.08 -0.49 35.61
CA LEU A 182 24.08 -1.54 35.79
C LEU A 182 25.42 -1.22 35.12
N PHE A 183 25.38 -0.58 33.96
CA PHE A 183 26.56 -0.25 33.19
C PHE A 183 26.84 1.25 33.27
N SER A 184 28.09 1.63 33.49
CA SER A 184 28.50 2.98 33.14
C SER A 184 28.25 3.20 31.64
N SER A 185 27.95 4.42 31.20
CA SER A 185 27.80 4.72 29.78
C SER A 185 29.02 4.23 28.98
N PHE A 186 30.23 4.35 29.55
CA PHE A 186 31.48 3.89 28.95
C PHE A 186 31.55 2.36 28.79
N ASP A 187 31.17 1.59 29.80
CA ASP A 187 31.16 0.12 29.71
C ASP A 187 30.13 -0.36 28.69
N LEU A 188 28.96 0.27 28.68
CA LEU A 188 27.91 -0.04 27.71
C LEU A 188 28.40 0.26 26.28
N PHE A 189 29.11 1.38 26.07
CA PHE A 189 29.73 1.69 24.78
C PHE A 189 30.77 0.66 24.36
N ASN A 190 31.71 0.28 25.22
CA ASN A 190 32.73 -0.73 24.89
C ASN A 190 32.11 -2.07 24.50
N ARG A 191 30.99 -2.41 25.14
CA ARG A 191 30.25 -3.64 24.84
C ARG A 191 29.50 -3.57 23.52
N ILE A 192 28.89 -2.43 23.21
CA ILE A 192 28.26 -2.17 21.92
C ILE A 192 29.32 -2.19 20.81
N ALA A 193 30.49 -1.62 21.07
CA ALA A 193 31.63 -1.62 20.16
C ALA A 193 32.14 -3.02 19.87
N ALA A 194 32.26 -3.87 20.89
CA ALA A 194 32.65 -5.28 20.75
C ALA A 194 31.67 -6.09 19.90
N ASP A 195 30.43 -5.61 19.71
CA ASP A 195 29.42 -6.22 18.83
C ASP A 195 29.20 -5.41 17.54
N ASN A 196 30.24 -4.73 17.04
CA ASN A 196 30.20 -3.94 15.80
C ASN A 196 29.04 -2.92 15.77
N TYR A 197 28.68 -2.37 16.92
CA TYR A 197 27.65 -1.34 17.05
C TYR A 197 26.25 -1.78 16.59
N LYS A 198 25.98 -3.08 16.57
CA LYS A 198 24.70 -3.65 16.12
C LYS A 198 23.49 -3.04 16.83
N LEU A 199 23.59 -2.83 18.14
CA LEU A 199 22.55 -2.15 18.92
C LEU A 199 22.26 -0.73 18.41
N LEU A 200 23.28 0.07 18.12
CA LEU A 200 23.10 1.42 17.59
C LEU A 200 22.53 1.42 16.18
N LEU A 201 22.96 0.47 15.34
CA LEU A 201 22.42 0.29 13.99
C LEU A 201 20.93 -0.08 14.04
N LEU A 202 20.55 -1.00 14.92
CA LEU A 202 19.15 -1.38 15.14
C LEU A 202 18.34 -0.20 15.70
N ALA A 203 18.89 0.57 16.63
CA ALA A 203 18.24 1.77 17.16
C ALA A 203 18.06 2.87 16.12
N SER A 204 18.99 2.96 15.17
CA SER A 204 18.87 3.91 14.05
C SER A 204 17.88 3.42 12.99
N ALA A 205 17.69 2.11 12.87
CA ALA A 205 16.80 1.49 11.90
C ALA A 205 15.33 1.40 12.35
N LYS A 206 15.09 1.12 13.64
CA LYS A 206 13.76 0.81 14.18
C LYS A 206 13.16 1.98 14.95
N ASP A 207 12.04 2.48 14.44
CA ASP A 207 11.18 3.50 15.03
C ASP A 207 11.90 4.81 15.43
N ARG A 208 11.14 5.88 15.60
CA ARG A 208 11.64 7.22 15.99
C ARG A 208 12.08 7.26 17.47
N ASP A 209 12.52 6.13 18.02
CA ASP A 209 12.82 6.02 19.45
C ASP A 209 14.21 6.53 19.79
N LEU A 210 14.29 7.86 19.85
CA LEU A 210 15.47 8.57 20.30
C LEU A 210 15.90 8.22 21.73
N ARG A 211 15.12 7.50 22.55
CA ARG A 211 15.45 7.31 23.97
C ARG A 211 16.72 6.49 24.18
N ILE A 212 16.93 5.42 23.40
CA ILE A 212 18.14 4.59 23.51
C ILE A 212 19.37 5.42 23.13
N LEU A 213 19.29 6.12 21.98
CA LEU A 213 20.36 6.98 21.51
C LEU A 213 20.63 8.13 22.49
N ASN A 214 19.57 8.83 22.93
CA ASN A 214 19.63 9.85 23.95
C ASN A 214 20.35 9.31 25.17
N ARG A 215 19.93 8.20 25.77
CA ARG A 215 20.61 7.70 26.99
C ARG A 215 22.05 7.29 26.76
N LEU A 216 22.36 6.68 25.62
CA LEU A 216 23.75 6.34 25.27
C LEU A 216 24.61 7.60 25.16
N PHE A 217 24.12 8.64 24.48
CA PHE A 217 24.87 9.87 24.22
C PHE A 217 24.64 11.00 25.25
N SER A 218 23.72 10.87 26.21
CA SER A 218 23.38 11.89 27.24
C SER A 218 24.42 11.95 28.37
N THR A 219 25.64 11.51 28.13
CA THR A 219 26.71 11.72 29.11
C THR A 219 26.82 13.21 29.45
N PRO A 220 26.97 13.58 30.74
CA PRO A 220 26.76 14.95 31.23
C PRO A 220 27.82 15.99 30.82
N LYS A 221 28.49 15.83 29.67
CA LYS A 221 29.46 16.80 29.14
C LYS A 221 28.84 17.57 28.00
N SER A 222 28.86 18.90 28.12
CA SER A 222 28.30 19.91 27.22
C SER A 222 28.95 19.99 25.83
N GLN A 223 29.81 19.03 25.46
CA GLN A 223 30.43 18.92 24.15
C GLN A 223 30.49 17.44 23.74
N PRO A 224 30.32 17.13 22.44
CA PRO A 224 30.60 15.79 21.94
C PRO A 224 32.02 15.41 22.33
N THR A 225 32.18 14.35 23.11
CA THR A 225 33.51 13.83 23.38
C THR A 225 34.06 13.28 22.07
N GLN A 226 35.39 13.33 21.89
CA GLN A 226 36.03 12.67 20.74
C GLN A 226 35.62 11.19 20.62
N GLU A 227 35.27 10.55 21.74
CA GLU A 227 34.71 9.20 21.78
C GLU A 227 33.38 9.09 21.01
N ILE A 228 32.43 10.02 21.20
CA ILE A 228 31.16 10.03 20.45
C ILE A 228 31.44 10.22 18.96
N VAL A 229 32.33 11.13 18.59
CA VAL A 229 32.74 11.35 17.20
C VAL A 229 33.32 10.07 16.60
N ASN A 230 34.22 9.40 17.32
CA ASN A 230 34.82 8.15 16.88
C ASN A 230 33.74 7.07 16.70
N VAL A 231 32.78 6.95 17.63
CA VAL A 231 31.65 6.01 17.51
C VAL A 231 30.80 6.31 16.28
N LEU A 232 30.49 7.57 16.03
CA LEU A 232 29.70 8.01 14.88
C LEU A 232 30.43 7.80 13.54
N ALA A 233 31.76 7.89 13.54
CA ALA A 233 32.60 7.68 12.35
C ALA A 233 32.81 6.19 11.99
N ILE A 234 32.39 5.25 12.86
CA ILE A 234 32.63 3.83 12.63
C ILE A 234 31.88 3.30 11.41
N ASN A 235 32.54 2.35 10.75
CA ASN A 235 32.09 1.76 9.50
C ASN A 235 31.72 2.84 8.48
N GLN A 236 32.51 3.92 8.42
CA GLN A 236 32.31 5.03 7.48
C GLN A 236 30.94 5.70 7.68
N TYR A 237 30.60 6.02 8.93
CA TYR A 237 29.35 6.68 9.31
C TYR A 237 28.08 5.88 8.98
N GLN A 238 28.16 4.54 9.10
CA GLN A 238 27.06 3.62 8.77
C GLN A 238 25.75 3.93 9.51
N LEU A 239 25.82 4.48 10.73
CA LEU A 239 24.64 4.89 11.52
C LEU A 239 23.77 5.92 10.77
N PHE A 240 24.42 6.90 10.14
CA PHE A 240 23.73 7.91 9.32
C PHE A 240 23.12 7.30 8.07
N ALA A 241 23.84 6.38 7.42
CA ALA A 241 23.31 5.67 6.25
C ALA A 241 22.06 4.85 6.62
N VAL A 242 22.08 4.13 7.74
CA VAL A 242 20.92 3.37 8.24
C VAL A 242 19.76 4.29 8.59
N ALA A 243 20.00 5.42 9.26
CA ALA A 243 18.95 6.39 9.56
C ALA A 243 18.32 6.98 8.28
N ALA A 244 19.13 7.29 7.27
CA ALA A 244 18.66 7.76 5.96
C ALA A 244 17.85 6.67 5.21
N ILE A 245 18.32 5.42 5.18
CA ILE A 245 17.61 4.30 4.52
C ILE A 245 16.23 4.05 5.12
N ASN A 246 16.10 4.18 6.45
CA ASN A 246 14.86 3.87 7.16
C ASN A 246 13.92 5.08 7.30
N SER A 247 14.21 6.20 6.64
CA SER A 247 13.37 7.40 6.70
C SER A 247 13.23 7.98 8.10
N ASN A 248 14.28 7.81 8.92
CA ASN A 248 14.31 8.30 10.28
C ASN A 248 15.06 9.63 10.37
N THR A 249 14.50 10.66 9.72
CA THR A 249 15.10 11.99 9.64
C THR A 249 15.34 12.59 11.03
N ILE A 250 14.47 12.30 12.00
CA ILE A 250 14.63 12.69 13.41
C ILE A 250 15.93 12.13 14.00
N ILE A 251 16.16 10.82 13.86
CA ILE A 251 17.42 10.21 14.32
C ILE A 251 18.60 10.78 13.54
N PHE A 252 18.46 10.96 12.23
CA PHE A 252 19.51 11.52 11.39
C PHE A 252 19.98 12.89 11.91
N PHE A 253 19.06 13.83 12.13
CA PHE A 253 19.39 15.17 12.63
C PHE A 253 19.86 15.15 14.09
N TYR A 254 19.37 14.22 14.89
CA TYR A 254 19.89 14.01 16.24
C TYR A 254 21.36 13.58 16.21
N LEU A 255 21.71 12.55 15.43
CA LEU A 255 23.11 12.11 15.27
C LEU A 255 23.98 13.23 14.69
N LEU A 256 23.44 14.03 13.76
CA LEU A 256 24.13 15.18 13.19
C LEU A 256 24.43 16.25 14.25
N SER A 257 23.50 16.48 15.19
CA SER A 257 23.70 17.44 16.28
C SER A 257 24.82 17.04 17.25
N LEU A 258 25.20 15.76 17.25
CA LEU A 258 26.30 15.23 18.04
C LEU A 258 27.65 15.33 17.31
N LEU A 259 27.68 15.64 16.00
CA LEU A 259 28.94 15.81 15.26
C LEU A 259 29.42 17.26 15.31
N PRO A 260 30.73 17.50 15.58
CA PRO A 260 31.35 18.79 15.33
C PRO A 260 31.20 19.18 13.86
N THR A 261 31.06 20.48 13.58
CA THR A 261 30.92 20.98 12.21
C THR A 261 32.06 20.55 11.29
N THR A 262 33.27 20.38 11.84
CA THR A 262 34.46 19.90 11.11
C THR A 262 34.34 18.46 10.62
N GLU A 263 33.49 17.65 11.25
CA GLU A 263 33.30 16.23 10.94
C GLU A 263 32.15 15.98 9.96
N ILE A 264 31.23 16.94 9.82
CA ILE A 264 30.09 16.83 8.90
C ILE A 264 30.56 16.64 7.46
N PHE A 265 31.63 17.33 7.05
CA PHE A 265 32.20 17.17 5.72
C PHE A 265 32.74 15.75 5.50
N GLN A 266 33.49 15.20 6.47
CA GLN A 266 34.04 13.84 6.39
C GLN A 266 32.93 12.80 6.30
N MET A 267 31.85 12.98 7.07
CA MET A 267 30.65 12.16 7.00
C MET A 267 30.00 12.18 5.60
N ILE A 268 29.87 13.36 4.98
CA ILE A 268 29.24 13.50 3.66
C ILE A 268 30.02 12.76 2.58
N VAL A 269 31.36 12.84 2.60
CA VAL A 269 32.23 12.25 1.55
C VAL A 269 32.52 10.76 1.76
N ALA A 270 32.15 10.19 2.91
CA ALA A 270 32.43 8.80 3.26
C ALA A 270 31.73 7.79 2.31
N ASP A 271 32.39 6.66 2.08
CA ASP A 271 31.93 5.53 1.26
C ASP A 271 31.34 5.93 -0.12
N ASP A 272 32.03 6.80 -0.86
CA ASP A 272 31.53 7.36 -2.13
C ASP A 272 30.12 7.95 -1.97
N PHE A 273 30.00 8.87 -1.01
CA PHE A 273 28.76 9.59 -0.70
C PHE A 273 27.58 8.66 -0.38
N GLN A 274 27.82 7.52 0.28
CA GLN A 274 26.81 6.50 0.53
C GLN A 274 25.56 7.08 1.20
N ILE A 275 25.72 7.93 2.23
CA ILE A 275 24.60 8.51 2.97
C ILE A 275 23.72 9.35 2.05
N PHE A 276 24.34 10.16 1.18
CA PHE A 276 23.63 10.96 0.18
C PHE A 276 22.86 10.06 -0.79
N ARG A 277 23.53 9.04 -1.34
CA ARG A 277 22.91 8.07 -2.27
C ARG A 277 21.71 7.38 -1.63
N ARG A 278 21.82 6.97 -0.36
CA ARG A 278 20.71 6.33 0.38
C ARG A 278 19.57 7.29 0.69
N ALA A 279 19.86 8.53 1.06
CA ALA A 279 18.84 9.57 1.25
C ALA A 279 18.08 9.84 -0.06
N ALA A 280 18.80 9.96 -1.18
CA ALA A 280 18.25 10.08 -2.52
C ALA A 280 17.41 8.85 -2.92
N GLU A 281 17.91 7.64 -2.66
CA GLU A 281 17.20 6.40 -2.90
C GLU A 281 15.85 6.37 -2.19
N LYS A 282 15.73 6.98 -1.01
CA LYS A 282 14.49 7.03 -0.22
C LYS A 282 13.65 8.30 -0.45
N GLY A 283 14.20 9.33 -1.10
CA GLY A 283 13.52 10.59 -1.39
C GLY A 283 13.56 11.60 -0.25
N HIS A 284 14.56 11.54 0.64
CA HIS A 284 14.71 12.46 1.78
C HIS A 284 15.35 13.77 1.37
N LEU A 285 14.52 14.65 0.81
CA LEU A 285 14.94 15.94 0.26
C LEU A 285 15.50 16.89 1.33
N ASP A 286 15.09 16.76 2.58
CA ASP A 286 15.62 17.50 3.73
C ASP A 286 17.10 17.19 4.00
N ILE A 287 17.47 15.90 4.04
CA ILE A 287 18.86 15.47 4.19
C ILE A 287 19.69 15.88 2.97
N ILE A 288 19.12 15.74 1.76
CA ILE A 288 19.78 16.13 0.51
C ILE A 288 20.09 17.63 0.50
N ARG A 289 19.09 18.47 0.80
CA ARG A 289 19.26 19.94 0.86
C ARG A 289 20.27 20.34 1.93
N LEU A 290 20.25 19.68 3.09
CA LEU A 290 21.28 19.88 4.11
C LEU A 290 22.68 19.67 3.50
N PHE A 291 22.92 18.52 2.87
CA PHE A 291 24.24 18.22 2.31
C PHE A 291 24.65 19.20 1.22
N MET A 292 23.72 19.54 0.32
CA MET A 292 23.96 20.55 -0.71
C MET A 292 24.41 21.88 -0.08
N ASN A 293 23.80 22.30 1.03
CA ASN A 293 24.18 23.54 1.71
C ASN A 293 25.51 23.47 2.48
N GLN A 294 26.00 22.27 2.81
CA GLN A 294 27.25 22.09 3.58
C GLN A 294 28.49 21.94 2.70
N VAL A 295 28.34 21.76 1.38
CA VAL A 295 29.47 21.51 0.47
C VAL A 295 29.46 22.46 -0.73
N ASP A 296 30.65 22.69 -1.30
CA ASP A 296 30.83 23.51 -2.49
C ASP A 296 30.32 22.83 -3.77
N SER A 297 30.30 23.57 -4.88
CA SER A 297 29.81 23.07 -6.17
C SER A 297 30.60 21.89 -6.72
N GLU A 298 31.92 21.80 -6.46
CA GLU A 298 32.73 20.69 -6.94
C GLU A 298 32.31 19.38 -6.26
N ILE A 299 32.11 19.42 -4.94
CA ILE A 299 31.67 18.25 -4.17
C ILE A 299 30.22 17.89 -4.50
N ARG A 300 29.32 18.86 -4.71
CA ARG A 300 27.94 18.59 -5.18
C ARG A 300 27.93 17.79 -6.48
N ARG A 301 28.81 18.13 -7.43
CA ARG A 301 28.94 17.37 -8.68
C ARG A 301 29.40 15.95 -8.45
N LYS A 302 30.39 15.73 -7.58
CA LYS A 302 30.89 14.39 -7.25
C LYS A 302 29.81 13.54 -6.55
N MET A 303 29.03 14.15 -5.66
CA MET A 303 27.89 13.49 -5.01
C MET A 303 26.89 12.94 -6.03
N PHE A 304 26.51 13.73 -7.03
CA PHE A 304 25.60 13.26 -8.08
C PHE A 304 26.26 12.32 -9.08
N ALA A 305 27.58 12.37 -9.27
CA ALA A 305 28.31 11.42 -10.14
C ALA A 305 28.47 10.02 -9.53
N SER A 306 28.47 9.94 -8.20
CA SER A 306 28.77 8.71 -7.44
C SER A 306 27.93 7.51 -7.88
N ASP A 307 28.56 6.32 -7.87
CA ASP A 307 27.94 5.04 -8.23
C ASP A 307 27.10 5.07 -9.52
N ASN A 308 27.69 5.64 -10.59
CA ASN A 308 27.03 5.82 -11.88
C ASN A 308 25.70 6.58 -11.75
N PHE A 309 25.75 7.75 -11.13
CA PHE A 309 24.60 8.62 -10.93
C PHE A 309 23.44 7.97 -10.15
N SER A 310 23.75 7.12 -9.18
CA SER A 310 22.77 6.32 -8.40
C SER A 310 21.66 7.17 -7.76
N ALA A 311 22.01 8.36 -7.25
CA ALA A 311 21.06 9.31 -6.69
C ALA A 311 20.07 9.83 -7.75
N PHE A 312 20.57 10.22 -8.93
CA PHE A 312 19.75 10.68 -10.04
C PHE A 312 18.88 9.56 -10.63
N ARG A 313 19.46 8.38 -10.85
CA ARG A 313 18.71 7.19 -11.29
C ARG A 313 17.57 6.86 -10.33
N SER A 314 17.81 6.97 -9.02
CA SER A 314 16.76 6.81 -8.01
C SER A 314 15.68 7.89 -8.08
N ALA A 315 16.03 9.13 -8.39
CA ALA A 315 15.07 10.22 -8.62
C ALA A 315 14.14 9.89 -9.79
N VAL A 316 14.70 9.44 -10.92
CA VAL A 316 13.93 9.03 -12.11
C VAL A 316 13.04 7.84 -11.79
N ARG A 317 13.60 6.76 -11.23
CA ARG A 317 12.89 5.53 -10.85
C ARG A 317 11.68 5.78 -9.94
N LYS A 318 11.80 6.75 -9.02
CA LYS A 318 10.73 7.11 -8.08
C LYS A 318 9.86 8.27 -8.54
N ALA A 319 10.10 8.81 -9.74
CA ALA A 319 9.47 10.04 -10.23
C ALA A 319 9.55 11.21 -9.23
N ASN A 320 10.68 11.36 -8.54
CA ASN A 320 10.94 12.47 -7.64
C ASN A 320 11.48 13.68 -8.43
N PHE A 321 10.56 14.52 -8.91
CA PHE A 321 10.87 15.72 -9.71
C PHE A 321 11.81 16.68 -9.00
N GLU A 322 11.64 16.87 -7.70
CA GLU A 322 12.47 17.84 -6.97
C GLU A 322 13.94 17.39 -6.93
N LEU A 323 14.20 16.12 -6.62
CA LEU A 323 15.56 15.58 -6.65
C LEU A 323 16.14 15.58 -8.06
N PHE A 324 15.30 15.35 -9.06
CA PHE A 324 15.70 15.44 -10.47
C PHE A 324 16.17 16.86 -10.84
N GLU A 325 15.39 17.90 -10.50
CA GLU A 325 15.78 19.28 -10.77
C GLU A 325 17.03 19.69 -9.97
N LEU A 326 17.13 19.29 -8.69
CA LEU A 326 18.33 19.52 -7.89
C LEU A 326 19.59 18.90 -8.52
N ALA A 327 19.47 17.72 -9.13
CA ALA A 327 20.59 17.10 -9.84
C ALA A 327 20.99 17.88 -11.10
N LEU A 328 20.00 18.36 -11.88
CA LEU A 328 20.25 19.16 -13.09
C LEU A 328 20.88 20.52 -12.79
N GLU A 329 20.56 21.11 -11.65
CA GLU A 329 21.16 22.34 -11.15
C GLU A 329 22.58 22.11 -10.61
N ALA A 330 22.81 20.98 -9.94
CA ALA A 330 24.08 20.66 -9.33
C ALA A 330 25.18 20.29 -10.34
N VAL A 331 24.81 19.68 -11.47
CA VAL A 331 25.75 19.26 -12.52
C VAL A 331 25.74 20.26 -13.66
N ASP A 332 26.69 21.21 -13.61
CA ASP A 332 26.85 22.28 -14.60
C ASP A 332 27.71 21.86 -15.81
N GLU A 333 28.61 20.90 -15.64
CA GLU A 333 29.47 20.40 -16.72
C GLU A 333 28.65 19.65 -17.79
N PRO A 334 28.66 20.12 -19.06
CA PRO A 334 27.81 19.54 -20.10
C PRO A 334 28.03 18.05 -20.34
N ALA A 335 29.28 17.57 -20.37
CA ALA A 335 29.60 16.17 -20.61
C ALA A 335 29.10 15.25 -19.47
N GLN A 336 29.29 15.69 -18.23
CA GLN A 336 28.80 14.97 -17.06
C GLN A 336 27.28 14.96 -17.00
N LYS A 337 26.63 16.10 -17.29
CA LYS A 337 25.17 16.22 -17.36
C LYS A 337 24.58 15.32 -18.44
N ASP A 338 25.24 15.25 -19.59
CA ASP A 338 24.87 14.38 -20.71
C ASP A 338 24.92 12.89 -20.30
N SER A 339 25.99 12.46 -19.64
CA SER A 339 26.12 11.10 -19.09
C SER A 339 25.08 10.81 -17.99
N MET A 340 24.81 11.76 -17.10
CA MET A 340 23.77 11.63 -16.07
C MET A 340 22.39 11.40 -16.70
N LEU A 341 22.03 12.22 -17.70
CA LEU A 341 20.77 12.10 -18.45
C LEU A 341 20.68 10.77 -19.20
N GLN A 342 21.79 10.32 -19.80
CA GLN A 342 21.91 9.00 -20.42
C GLN A 342 21.58 7.87 -19.45
N HIS A 343 22.18 7.88 -18.25
CA HIS A 343 21.94 6.88 -17.21
C HIS A 343 20.52 6.97 -16.64
N GLY A 344 19.98 8.16 -16.47
CA GLY A 344 18.58 8.36 -16.08
C GLY A 344 17.61 7.79 -17.10
N LEU A 345 17.88 7.95 -18.41
CA LEU A 345 17.05 7.36 -19.46
C LEU A 345 17.09 5.84 -19.37
N GLN A 346 18.27 5.24 -19.26
CA GLN A 346 18.42 3.78 -19.12
C GLN A 346 17.63 3.23 -17.92
N GLU A 347 17.77 3.85 -16.74
CA GLU A 347 17.02 3.46 -15.53
C GLU A 347 15.50 3.67 -15.71
N GLY A 348 15.14 4.81 -16.31
CA GLY A 348 13.81 5.21 -16.69
C GLY A 348 13.09 4.21 -17.61
N PHE A 349 13.81 3.31 -18.26
CA PHE A 349 13.20 2.28 -19.11
C PHE A 349 13.32 0.86 -18.56
N SER A 350 14.26 0.59 -17.65
CA SER A 350 14.38 -0.73 -17.01
C SER A 350 13.27 -1.04 -16.02
N GLU A 351 12.63 -0.03 -15.44
CA GLU A 351 11.60 -0.20 -14.42
C GLU A 351 10.23 -0.52 -15.03
N THR A 352 9.72 -1.71 -14.72
CA THR A 352 8.57 -2.36 -15.38
C THR A 352 7.20 -1.84 -14.92
N PHE A 353 7.14 -0.80 -14.08
CA PHE A 353 5.89 -0.36 -13.44
C PHE A 353 5.58 1.10 -13.76
N VAL A 354 4.99 1.32 -14.94
CA VAL A 354 4.57 2.63 -15.37
C VAL A 354 3.23 3.00 -14.70
N VAL A 355 3.27 3.86 -13.69
CA VAL A 355 2.07 4.48 -13.09
C VAL A 355 2.27 5.99 -13.02
N GLY A 356 1.38 6.75 -13.67
CA GLY A 356 1.16 8.20 -13.52
C GLY A 356 2.41 9.09 -13.54
N ASN A 357 2.96 9.39 -12.36
CA ASN A 357 4.10 10.30 -12.18
C ASN A 357 5.34 9.89 -12.99
N TYR A 358 5.49 8.59 -13.24
CA TYR A 358 6.57 8.07 -14.06
C TYR A 358 6.53 8.61 -15.50
N PHE A 359 5.35 8.72 -16.11
CA PHE A 359 5.22 9.28 -17.47
C PHE A 359 5.70 10.72 -17.54
N ARG A 360 5.29 11.53 -16.57
CA ARG A 360 5.71 12.94 -16.49
C ARG A 360 7.23 13.04 -16.29
N MET A 361 7.82 12.13 -15.52
CA MET A 361 9.27 12.07 -15.34
C MET A 361 9.97 11.71 -16.66
N MET A 362 9.46 10.72 -17.40
CA MET A 362 10.02 10.35 -18.71
C MET A 362 9.85 11.44 -19.76
N GLU A 363 8.70 12.11 -19.79
CA GLU A 363 8.49 13.29 -20.64
C GLU A 363 9.50 14.39 -20.31
N ARG A 364 9.67 14.70 -19.01
CA ARG A 364 10.63 15.70 -18.55
C ARG A 364 12.06 15.33 -18.93
N LEU A 365 12.43 14.06 -18.76
CA LEU A 365 13.76 13.54 -19.08
C LEU A 365 14.06 13.61 -20.58
N VAL A 366 13.11 13.20 -21.43
CA VAL A 366 13.24 13.29 -22.91
C VAL A 366 13.29 14.75 -23.37
N ARG A 367 12.49 15.64 -22.77
CA ARG A 367 12.57 17.09 -23.06
C ARG A 367 13.91 17.70 -22.69
N THR A 368 14.52 17.21 -21.61
CA THR A 368 15.80 17.72 -21.11
C THR A 368 16.97 17.21 -21.94
N ALA A 369 16.85 16.02 -22.53
CA ALA A 369 17.93 15.36 -23.27
C ALA A 369 17.44 14.72 -24.59
N PRO A 370 16.89 15.52 -25.53
CA PRO A 370 16.31 14.99 -26.76
C PRO A 370 17.33 14.24 -27.63
N GLN A 371 18.62 14.57 -27.54
CA GLN A 371 19.70 13.90 -28.27
C GLN A 371 19.86 12.41 -27.89
N HIS A 372 19.42 12.02 -26.68
CA HIS A 372 19.51 10.65 -26.19
C HIS A 372 18.28 9.81 -26.49
N ILE A 373 17.32 10.35 -27.26
CA ILE A 373 16.11 9.62 -27.66
C ILE A 373 16.43 8.35 -28.45
N ASN A 374 17.62 8.24 -29.05
CA ASN A 374 18.05 7.03 -29.77
C ASN A 374 18.44 5.88 -28.84
N LEU A 375 18.65 6.15 -27.55
CA LEU A 375 18.85 5.13 -26.52
C LEU A 375 17.53 4.51 -26.07
N LEU A 376 16.40 5.05 -26.54
CA LEU A 376 15.10 4.41 -26.45
C LEU A 376 15.11 3.12 -27.28
N ARG A 377 15.40 2.01 -26.62
CA ARG A 377 15.11 0.69 -27.16
C ARG A 377 13.61 0.46 -27.06
N ILE A 378 12.89 0.80 -28.13
CA ILE A 378 11.44 0.57 -28.25
C ILE A 378 11.11 -0.92 -28.01
N ASP A 379 12.02 -1.79 -28.42
CA ASP A 379 11.98 -3.25 -28.23
C ASP A 379 12.20 -3.71 -26.78
N SER A 380 12.80 -2.88 -25.92
CA SER A 380 12.98 -3.19 -24.50
C SER A 380 11.93 -2.56 -23.59
N LEU A 381 10.95 -1.81 -24.12
CA LEU A 381 9.86 -1.25 -23.33
C LEU A 381 8.98 -2.38 -22.79
N PRO A 382 8.94 -2.61 -21.47
CA PRO A 382 8.12 -3.68 -20.91
C PRO A 382 6.65 -3.36 -21.17
N TRP A 383 5.97 -4.27 -21.89
CA TRP A 383 4.53 -4.38 -22.11
C TRP A 383 3.73 -3.08 -21.92
N TRP A 384 3.49 -2.41 -23.04
CA TRP A 384 2.54 -1.33 -23.17
C TRP A 384 1.14 -1.79 -22.80
N ASN A 385 0.73 -1.60 -21.54
CA ASN A 385 -0.68 -1.68 -21.20
C ASN A 385 -1.39 -0.53 -21.93
N SER A 386 -2.50 -0.82 -22.60
CA SER A 386 -3.30 0.10 -23.41
C SER A 386 -4.03 1.19 -22.61
N ASN A 387 -3.42 1.70 -21.53
CA ASN A 387 -3.92 2.89 -20.85
C ASN A 387 -3.65 4.13 -21.71
N ASN A 388 -4.54 5.11 -21.62
CA ASN A 388 -4.48 6.32 -22.43
C ASN A 388 -3.18 7.12 -22.21
N GLU A 389 -2.56 7.04 -21.02
CA GLU A 389 -1.32 7.76 -20.70
C GLU A 389 -0.12 7.20 -21.46
N SER A 390 0.00 5.86 -21.59
CA SER A 390 1.05 5.23 -22.42
C SER A 390 0.91 5.65 -23.88
N LEU A 391 -0.31 5.61 -24.42
CA LEU A 391 -0.58 6.01 -25.81
C LEU A 391 -0.33 7.50 -26.05
N GLN A 392 -0.66 8.37 -25.08
CA GLN A 392 -0.32 9.79 -25.15
C GLN A 392 1.20 10.00 -25.16
N PHE A 393 1.94 9.27 -24.32
CA PHE A 393 3.39 9.32 -24.33
C PHE A 393 3.99 8.76 -25.63
N LEU A 394 3.39 7.72 -26.24
CA LEU A 394 3.79 7.26 -27.59
C LEU A 394 3.60 8.33 -28.62
N HIS A 395 2.42 8.96 -28.65
CA HIS A 395 2.13 10.01 -29.61
C HIS A 395 3.08 11.19 -29.41
N TYR A 396 3.42 11.50 -28.17
CA TYR A 396 4.43 12.50 -27.84
C TYR A 396 5.83 12.10 -28.36
N LEU A 397 6.28 10.88 -28.08
CA LEU A 397 7.55 10.34 -28.59
C LEU A 397 7.58 10.29 -30.12
N ILE A 398 6.49 9.83 -30.76
CA ILE A 398 6.35 9.81 -32.22
C ILE A 398 6.39 11.24 -32.77
N GLY A 399 5.74 12.21 -32.13
CA GLY A 399 5.79 13.62 -32.53
C GLY A 399 7.19 14.24 -32.41
N LEU A 400 7.93 13.91 -31.35
CA LEU A 400 9.34 14.29 -31.19
C LEU A 400 10.22 13.64 -32.27
N LEU A 401 10.07 12.34 -32.46
CA LEU A 401 10.84 11.57 -33.44
C LEU A 401 10.50 11.99 -34.87
N SER A 402 9.25 12.35 -35.20
CA SER A 402 8.86 12.80 -36.53
C SER A 402 9.51 14.14 -36.91
N ASN A 403 9.76 15.01 -35.92
CA ASN A 403 10.44 16.28 -36.13
C ASN A 403 11.98 16.12 -36.29
N GLN A 404 12.56 15.05 -35.75
CA GLN A 404 13.98 14.71 -35.91
C GLN A 404 14.24 13.64 -36.99
N LEU A 405 13.17 13.07 -37.57
CA LEU A 405 13.21 11.97 -38.52
C LEU A 405 14.06 12.24 -39.77
N PRO A 406 14.11 13.46 -40.35
CA PRO A 406 14.97 13.73 -41.51
C PRO A 406 16.46 13.51 -41.24
N GLU A 407 16.97 13.87 -40.04
CA GLU A 407 18.35 13.60 -39.63
C GLU A 407 18.56 12.16 -39.16
N PHE A 408 17.56 11.56 -38.51
CA PHE A 408 17.59 10.17 -38.06
C PHE A 408 17.61 9.17 -39.24
N LEU A 409 16.89 9.47 -40.33
CA LEU A 409 16.91 8.67 -41.56
C LEU A 409 18.18 8.89 -42.40
N ALA A 410 18.86 10.03 -42.25
CA ALA A 410 20.11 10.32 -42.96
C ALA A 410 21.33 9.56 -42.38
N THR A 411 21.27 9.11 -41.12
CA THR A 411 22.42 8.54 -40.40
C THR A 411 22.42 7.01 -40.28
N ARG A 412 21.35 6.30 -40.69
CA ARG A 412 21.30 4.82 -40.72
C ARG A 412 21.09 4.25 -42.13
N LYS A 413 22.10 3.55 -42.65
CA LYS A 413 22.08 2.84 -43.95
C LYS A 413 21.09 1.66 -44.02
N GLU A 414 20.61 1.17 -42.88
CA GLU A 414 19.86 -0.10 -42.79
C GLU A 414 18.33 0.06 -42.85
N THR A 415 17.80 1.28 -42.86
CA THR A 415 16.34 1.52 -42.93
C THR A 415 15.78 1.51 -44.36
N LYS A 416 16.48 0.90 -45.33
CA LYS A 416 16.01 0.80 -46.73
C LYS A 416 15.04 -0.35 -47.00
N GLN A 417 14.78 -1.24 -46.05
CA GLN A 417 13.87 -2.39 -46.26
C GLN A 417 12.41 -2.17 -45.86
N LEU A 418 12.03 -1.00 -45.32
CA LEU A 418 10.66 -0.74 -44.85
C LEU A 418 9.83 0.24 -45.69
N VAL A 419 10.35 0.75 -46.81
CA VAL A 419 9.60 1.69 -47.67
C VAL A 419 9.59 1.19 -49.11
N ASN A 420 8.62 0.34 -49.42
CA ASN A 420 8.19 0.05 -50.79
C ASN A 420 6.66 -0.01 -50.82
N LEU A 421 6.02 1.16 -50.90
CA LEU A 421 4.63 1.33 -51.31
C LEU A 421 4.61 2.53 -52.26
N GLN A 422 4.70 2.25 -53.56
CA GLN A 422 4.47 3.22 -54.62
C GLN A 422 2.95 3.41 -54.78
N ILE A 423 2.48 4.66 -54.74
CA ILE A 423 1.12 5.06 -55.11
C ILE A 423 1.23 5.88 -56.41
N PRO A 424 0.43 5.60 -57.45
CA PRO A 424 0.52 6.33 -58.71
C PRO A 424 -0.18 7.68 -58.61
N LEU A 425 0.39 8.70 -59.25
CA LEU A 425 -0.26 9.98 -59.53
C LEU A 425 -1.07 9.87 -60.82
N PRO A 426 -2.31 10.40 -60.86
CA PRO A 426 -2.90 10.83 -62.12
C PRO A 426 -3.32 12.31 -62.11
N ASP A 427 -3.48 12.81 -63.34
CA ASP A 427 -3.55 14.19 -63.79
C ASP A 427 -4.79 15.01 -63.39
N THR A 428 -4.52 16.32 -63.44
CA THR A 428 -5.30 17.57 -63.38
C THR A 428 -6.84 17.58 -63.39
N ASP A 429 -7.33 18.56 -62.61
CA ASP A 429 -8.66 19.20 -62.56
C ASP A 429 -9.79 18.50 -61.79
N CYS A 430 -9.84 18.76 -60.47
CA CYS A 430 -11.07 19.09 -59.71
C CYS A 430 -10.73 19.52 -58.26
N LEU A 431 -11.48 20.49 -57.73
CA LEU A 431 -11.48 20.87 -56.30
C LEU A 431 -11.89 19.67 -55.43
N TYR A 432 -11.10 19.35 -54.39
CA TYR A 432 -11.46 18.34 -53.39
C TYR A 432 -11.81 18.95 -52.03
N GLN A 433 -12.99 18.55 -51.55
CA GLN A 433 -13.31 18.39 -50.14
C GLN A 433 -12.51 17.19 -49.60
N VAL A 434 -11.68 17.42 -48.58
CA VAL A 434 -10.98 16.34 -47.87
C VAL A 434 -11.98 15.66 -46.92
N LYS A 435 -12.34 14.42 -47.23
CA LYS A 435 -12.94 13.50 -46.25
C LYS A 435 -11.82 12.72 -45.56
N TYR A 436 -11.58 13.08 -44.31
CA TYR A 436 -10.78 12.32 -43.36
C TYR A 436 -11.68 11.25 -42.71
N ASN A 437 -11.25 10.00 -42.66
CA ASN A 437 -11.87 9.00 -41.77
C ASN A 437 -11.20 9.14 -40.40
N GLU A 438 -11.76 10.04 -39.59
CA GLU A 438 -11.47 10.27 -38.17
C GLU A 438 -12.41 9.41 -37.31
N TYR A 439 -11.85 8.70 -36.32
CA TYR A 439 -12.63 8.21 -35.17
C TYR A 439 -12.89 9.39 -34.22
N PRO A 440 -14.15 9.69 -33.84
CA PRO A 440 -14.51 10.80 -32.94
C PRO A 440 -14.72 10.21 -31.51
N GLU A 441 -14.34 10.77 -30.36
CA GLU A 441 -13.96 12.13 -29.94
C GLU A 441 -13.13 12.04 -28.63
N ARG A 442 -12.23 13.01 -28.40
CA ARG A 442 -11.49 13.20 -27.14
C ARG A 442 -12.26 14.18 -26.24
N VAL A 443 -12.89 13.68 -25.18
CA VAL A 443 -13.64 14.50 -24.20
C VAL A 443 -13.01 14.37 -22.82
N LEU A 444 -12.71 15.50 -22.16
CA LEU A 444 -12.31 15.57 -20.75
C LEU A 444 -13.40 16.33 -19.99
N THR A 445 -14.03 15.68 -19.01
CA THR A 445 -15.09 16.27 -18.19
C THR A 445 -14.53 16.61 -16.81
N ILE A 446 -14.66 17.87 -16.37
CA ILE A 446 -14.34 18.31 -15.01
C ILE A 446 -15.65 18.77 -14.35
N SER A 447 -15.98 18.21 -13.19
CA SER A 447 -17.18 18.54 -12.41
C SER A 447 -16.76 19.27 -11.13
N TYR A 448 -17.44 20.38 -10.80
CA TYR A 448 -17.20 21.15 -9.58
C TYR A 448 -18.51 21.30 -8.79
N GLY A 449 -18.44 21.08 -7.48
CA GLY A 449 -19.53 21.29 -6.54
C GLY A 449 -19.24 22.52 -5.66
N GLY A 450 -20.04 23.57 -5.79
CA GLY A 450 -20.00 24.75 -4.92
C GLY A 450 -20.88 25.87 -5.48
N GLY A 451 -21.89 26.28 -4.72
CA GLY A 451 -22.84 27.33 -5.12
C GLY A 451 -22.22 28.74 -5.09
N LEU A 452 -22.63 29.59 -6.03
CA LEU A 452 -22.27 31.02 -6.06
C LEU A 452 -23.51 31.92 -5.92
N VAL A 453 -23.31 32.98 -5.13
CA VAL A 453 -24.22 34.10 -4.80
C VAL A 453 -24.15 35.16 -5.91
N PRO A 454 -25.25 35.84 -6.28
CA PRO A 454 -25.24 36.78 -7.41
C PRO A 454 -24.67 38.15 -7.02
N VAL A 455 -23.91 38.78 -7.92
CA VAL A 455 -23.68 40.22 -7.89
C VAL A 455 -24.14 40.79 -9.23
N ASN A 456 -25.29 41.47 -9.20
CA ASN A 456 -25.77 42.32 -10.27
C ASN A 456 -25.18 43.72 -10.08
N HIS A 457 -24.32 44.14 -11.02
CA HIS A 457 -24.27 45.47 -11.66
C HIS A 457 -22.89 45.71 -12.29
N GLU A 458 -22.92 46.24 -13.51
CA GLU A 458 -21.76 46.61 -14.33
C GLU A 458 -20.81 47.54 -13.57
N LEU A 459 -19.52 47.19 -13.50
CA LEU A 459 -18.49 48.03 -12.90
C LEU A 459 -17.33 48.24 -13.90
N ASN A 460 -17.13 49.51 -14.23
CA ASN A 460 -16.16 50.06 -15.18
C ASN A 460 -14.73 49.98 -14.60
N VAL A 461 -13.80 49.41 -15.37
CA VAL A 461 -12.51 48.87 -14.91
C VAL A 461 -11.41 49.94 -14.70
N ASN A 462 -11.68 51.23 -14.89
CA ASN A 462 -10.61 52.25 -14.84
C ASN A 462 -10.35 52.91 -13.47
N THR A 463 -10.98 52.47 -12.38
CA THR A 463 -10.74 53.09 -11.07
C THR A 463 -10.79 52.07 -9.95
N LEU A 464 -9.66 51.42 -9.60
CA LEU A 464 -9.49 50.75 -8.30
C LEU A 464 -8.01 50.42 -8.01
N ASN A 465 -7.19 51.47 -7.89
CA ASN A 465 -6.06 51.46 -6.95
C ASN A 465 -6.60 52.03 -5.63
N ARG A 466 -7.09 51.17 -4.72
CA ARG A 466 -7.12 51.41 -3.26
C ARG A 466 -7.70 50.21 -2.50
N THR A 467 -6.99 49.93 -1.41
CA THR A 467 -7.15 48.94 -0.35
C THR A 467 -8.60 48.71 0.11
N PHE A 468 -9.02 47.44 0.21
CA PHE A 468 -10.13 47.03 1.06
C PHE A 468 -9.71 45.81 1.91
N SER A 469 -9.84 45.98 3.22
CA SER A 469 -9.77 44.96 4.26
C SER A 469 -11.16 44.35 4.43
N ILE A 470 -11.30 43.02 4.36
CA ILE A 470 -12.54 42.33 4.76
C ILE A 470 -12.23 41.38 5.92
N ASN A 471 -13.11 41.48 6.93
CA ASN A 471 -13.09 40.85 8.23
C ASN A 471 -13.00 39.32 8.22
N ASN A 472 -12.16 38.81 9.13
CA ASN A 472 -12.07 37.43 9.58
C ASN A 472 -13.31 37.03 10.40
N SER A 473 -14.19 36.21 9.83
CA SER A 473 -15.01 35.24 10.58
C SER A 473 -15.78 34.35 9.60
N LEU A 474 -15.44 33.06 9.57
CA LEU A 474 -15.97 31.95 8.72
C LEU A 474 -15.04 31.49 7.58
N VAL A 475 -13.81 31.11 7.90
CA VAL A 475 -13.01 30.17 7.09
C VAL A 475 -12.23 29.26 8.04
N ASN A 476 -12.40 27.94 7.89
CA ASN A 476 -11.51 26.92 8.45
C ASN A 476 -10.92 26.11 7.28
N PRO A 477 -9.75 25.47 7.46
CA PRO A 477 -8.63 25.61 6.54
C PRO A 477 -8.69 24.54 5.43
N ILE A 478 -8.58 24.99 4.18
CA ILE A 478 -8.09 24.14 3.10
C ILE A 478 -6.59 24.41 3.02
N SER A 479 -5.80 23.37 3.25
CA SER A 479 -4.36 23.39 3.07
C SER A 479 -3.99 23.78 1.64
N TYR A 480 -3.25 24.86 1.51
CA TYR A 480 -2.60 25.28 0.28
C TYR A 480 -1.32 24.45 0.08
N GLU A 481 -1.27 23.61 -0.96
CA GLU A 481 -0.01 23.17 -1.57
C GLU A 481 -0.12 23.20 -3.11
N SER A 482 0.77 24.02 -3.70
CA SER A 482 1.13 24.26 -5.11
C SER A 482 -0.01 24.40 -6.14
N ARG A 483 -0.37 25.61 -6.61
CA ARG A 483 0.34 26.40 -7.65
C ARG A 483 0.89 25.56 -8.79
N GLU A 484 0.11 25.41 -9.86
CA GLU A 484 0.59 25.52 -11.24
C GLU A 484 -0.58 25.63 -12.22
N THR A 485 -0.43 26.57 -13.14
CA THR A 485 -1.32 26.97 -14.23
C THR A 485 -1.65 25.82 -15.20
N LEU A 486 -2.86 25.84 -15.79
CA LEU A 486 -3.20 25.01 -16.96
C LEU A 486 -2.08 25.08 -18.02
N PRO A 487 -1.60 23.95 -18.58
CA PRO A 487 -0.54 23.95 -19.59
C PRO A 487 -0.88 24.82 -20.81
N LEU A 488 0.10 25.55 -21.35
CA LEU A 488 -0.06 26.38 -22.55
C LEU A 488 -0.63 25.61 -23.76
N CYS A 489 -0.42 24.29 -23.82
CA CYS A 489 -0.97 23.44 -24.88
C CYS A 489 -2.51 23.36 -24.85
N PHE A 490 -3.18 23.61 -23.73
CA PHE A 490 -4.64 23.69 -23.66
C PHE A 490 -5.19 25.02 -24.19
N MET A 491 -4.43 26.12 -24.06
CA MET A 491 -4.82 27.42 -24.64
C MET A 491 -4.54 27.51 -26.15
N GLN A 492 -3.66 26.64 -26.67
CA GLN A 492 -3.32 26.56 -28.10
C GLN A 492 -4.02 25.43 -28.83
N SER A 493 -4.58 24.45 -28.11
CA SER A 493 -5.40 23.41 -28.70
C SER A 493 -6.81 23.92 -28.95
N SER A 494 -7.34 23.71 -30.14
CA SER A 494 -8.74 23.95 -30.54
C SER A 494 -9.73 23.01 -29.81
N ILE A 495 -9.46 22.65 -28.55
CA ILE A 495 -10.25 21.73 -27.74
C ILE A 495 -11.29 22.56 -26.99
N PRO A 496 -12.59 22.44 -27.32
CA PRO A 496 -13.63 23.15 -26.60
C PRO A 496 -13.71 22.64 -25.15
N LEU A 497 -13.61 23.57 -24.19
CA LEU A 497 -13.88 23.32 -22.78
C LEU A 497 -15.40 23.34 -22.56
N TYR A 498 -15.92 22.46 -21.71
CA TYR A 498 -17.34 22.44 -21.38
C TYR A 498 -17.56 22.48 -19.88
N ALA A 499 -18.54 23.27 -19.45
CA ALA A 499 -19.02 23.31 -18.08
C ALA A 499 -20.43 22.71 -18.01
N TYR A 500 -20.67 21.88 -16.99
CA TYR A 500 -22.00 21.33 -16.73
C TYR A 500 -22.76 22.31 -15.84
N ASP A 501 -23.80 22.93 -16.39
CA ASP A 501 -24.70 23.78 -15.61
C ASP A 501 -25.72 22.90 -14.88
N TYR A 502 -25.51 22.72 -13.58
CA TYR A 502 -26.42 21.97 -12.72
C TYR A 502 -27.83 22.56 -12.63
N ARG A 503 -28.02 23.87 -12.88
CA ARG A 503 -29.35 24.51 -12.86
C ARG A 503 -30.13 24.22 -14.12
N GLN A 504 -29.44 24.14 -15.27
CA GLN A 504 -30.07 23.94 -16.57
C GLN A 504 -29.97 22.50 -17.09
N SER A 505 -29.26 21.62 -16.38
CA SER A 505 -28.97 20.24 -16.81
C SER A 505 -28.36 20.16 -18.22
N SER A 506 -27.52 21.13 -18.59
CA SER A 506 -26.93 21.23 -19.92
C SER A 506 -25.40 21.31 -19.85
N LEU A 507 -24.71 20.71 -20.82
CA LEU A 507 -23.31 21.02 -21.09
C LEU A 507 -23.25 22.26 -21.98
N GLN A 508 -22.50 23.27 -21.54
CA GLN A 508 -22.28 24.48 -22.32
C GLN A 508 -20.80 24.60 -22.66
N ALA A 509 -20.52 24.95 -23.91
CA ALA A 509 -19.17 25.26 -24.34
C ALA A 509 -18.71 26.55 -23.65
N VAL A 510 -17.56 26.47 -22.98
CA VAL A 510 -16.89 27.61 -22.38
C VAL A 510 -16.19 28.36 -23.51
N SER A 511 -16.86 29.40 -24.01
CA SER A 511 -16.39 30.23 -25.12
C SER A 511 -15.18 31.10 -24.72
N ASN A 512 -15.12 31.55 -23.46
CA ASN A 512 -14.01 32.35 -22.92
C ASN A 512 -13.74 32.00 -21.45
N LEU A 513 -12.49 31.69 -21.12
CA LEU A 513 -12.01 31.51 -19.75
C LEU A 513 -11.35 32.82 -19.29
N HIS A 514 -12.06 33.64 -18.50
CA HIS A 514 -11.47 34.85 -17.94
C HIS A 514 -10.83 34.54 -16.58
N VAL A 515 -9.50 34.67 -16.52
CA VAL A 515 -8.73 34.58 -15.28
C VAL A 515 -8.69 35.97 -14.65
N PHE A 516 -9.49 36.19 -13.61
CA PHE A 516 -9.41 37.43 -12.83
C PHE A 516 -8.37 37.25 -11.72
N ASN A 517 -7.27 37.97 -11.86
CA ASN A 517 -6.24 38.21 -10.84
C ASN A 517 -5.79 36.94 -10.07
N ARG A 518 -4.98 36.10 -10.74
CA ARG A 518 -4.22 34.92 -10.26
C ARG A 518 -4.91 33.85 -9.39
N ASP A 519 -6.12 34.06 -8.85
CA ASP A 519 -6.70 33.18 -7.83
C ASP A 519 -8.19 32.84 -8.02
N ILE A 520 -8.90 33.39 -9.03
CA ILE A 520 -10.31 33.05 -9.31
C ILE A 520 -10.56 32.81 -10.81
N ILE A 521 -11.08 31.63 -11.15
CA ILE A 521 -11.57 31.29 -12.50
C ILE A 521 -13.10 31.40 -12.49
N ILE A 522 -13.65 32.31 -13.29
CA ILE A 522 -15.10 32.42 -13.52
C ILE A 522 -15.38 32.09 -14.99
N PRO A 523 -16.07 30.98 -15.30
CA PRO A 523 -16.47 30.70 -16.67
C PRO A 523 -17.62 31.63 -17.09
N LEU A 524 -17.42 32.40 -18.16
CA LEU A 524 -18.47 33.16 -18.82
C LEU A 524 -19.10 32.25 -19.89
N MET A 525 -20.38 31.94 -19.70
CA MET A 525 -21.11 30.97 -20.52
C MET A 525 -21.91 31.70 -21.60
N THR A 526 -21.47 31.62 -22.86
CA THR A 526 -22.20 32.18 -24.00
C THR A 526 -22.09 31.25 -25.21
N GLY A 527 -22.90 30.20 -25.28
CA GLY A 527 -22.91 29.32 -26.45
C GLY A 527 -24.08 28.35 -26.48
N HIS A 528 -24.66 28.14 -27.66
CA HIS A 528 -25.75 27.20 -27.89
C HIS A 528 -25.32 25.74 -27.59
N PRO A 529 -26.22 24.90 -27.04
CA PRO A 529 -25.92 23.52 -26.67
C PRO A 529 -25.62 22.66 -27.91
N VAL A 530 -24.53 21.89 -27.87
CA VAL A 530 -24.17 20.91 -28.90
C VAL A 530 -24.65 19.54 -28.45
N THR A 531 -25.70 19.04 -29.10
CA THR A 531 -26.20 17.65 -28.98
C THR A 531 -25.73 16.85 -30.19
N SER A 532 -24.91 15.80 -30.02
CA SER A 532 -24.88 14.74 -31.04
C SER A 532 -24.46 13.33 -30.62
N HIS A 533 -23.55 13.06 -29.66
CA HIS A 533 -23.03 11.66 -29.51
C HIS A 533 -22.90 11.04 -28.11
N LEU A 534 -23.25 11.74 -27.03
CA LEU A 534 -23.48 11.15 -25.71
C LEU A 534 -24.85 11.62 -25.22
N GLU A 535 -25.83 10.72 -25.23
CA GLU A 535 -27.14 11.02 -24.68
C GLU A 535 -27.07 10.84 -23.17
N LEU A 536 -27.45 11.90 -22.44
CA LEU A 536 -27.67 11.85 -21.01
C LEU A 536 -28.81 10.85 -20.77
N ALA A 537 -28.44 9.63 -20.42
CA ALA A 537 -29.38 8.53 -20.41
C ALA A 537 -30.21 8.45 -19.12
N ASN A 538 -30.05 9.38 -18.17
CA ASN A 538 -30.69 9.27 -16.87
C ASN A 538 -32.22 9.15 -16.98
N ARG A 539 -32.84 10.03 -17.78
CA ARG A 539 -34.28 10.04 -17.98
C ARG A 539 -34.75 8.81 -18.77
N GLU A 540 -34.12 8.52 -19.90
CA GLU A 540 -34.47 7.36 -20.72
C GLU A 540 -34.30 6.05 -19.95
N LEU A 541 -33.21 5.89 -19.21
CA LEU A 541 -32.96 4.70 -18.41
C LEU A 541 -33.98 4.58 -17.27
N GLN A 542 -34.41 5.71 -16.68
CA GLN A 542 -35.51 5.71 -15.73
C GLN A 542 -36.81 5.22 -16.38
N GLU A 543 -37.19 5.81 -17.51
CA GLU A 543 -38.41 5.47 -18.26
C GLU A 543 -38.40 4.02 -18.76
N GLU A 544 -37.24 3.51 -19.20
CA GLU A 544 -37.07 2.12 -19.64
C GLU A 544 -37.09 1.11 -18.48
N CYS A 545 -36.54 1.46 -17.32
CA CYS A 545 -36.46 0.54 -16.18
C CYS A 545 -37.70 0.59 -15.28
N GLN A 546 -38.44 1.70 -15.24
CA GLN A 546 -39.62 1.86 -14.37
C GLN A 546 -40.72 0.80 -14.59
N PRO A 547 -41.04 0.33 -15.81
CA PRO A 547 -41.99 -0.76 -16.02
C PRO A 547 -41.50 -2.10 -15.47
N LEU A 548 -40.18 -2.29 -15.36
CA LEU A 548 -39.56 -3.53 -14.89
C LEU A 548 -39.55 -3.66 -13.37
N THR A 549 -39.92 -2.61 -12.63
CA THR A 549 -39.91 -2.61 -11.16
C THR A 549 -41.25 -2.97 -10.52
N GLY A 550 -42.25 -3.39 -11.30
CA GLY A 550 -43.53 -3.86 -10.76
C GLY A 550 -44.33 -2.77 -10.00
N GLY A 551 -44.10 -1.49 -10.31
CA GLY A 551 -44.73 -0.36 -9.61
C GLY A 551 -43.90 0.23 -8.47
N ILE A 552 -42.75 -0.36 -8.15
CA ILE A 552 -41.81 0.19 -7.16
C ILE A 552 -41.15 1.45 -7.75
N PRO A 553 -41.14 2.60 -7.05
CA PRO A 553 -40.53 3.82 -7.57
C PRO A 553 -39.06 3.60 -7.95
N LEU A 554 -38.71 3.91 -9.20
CA LEU A 554 -37.33 3.90 -9.67
C LEU A 554 -36.82 5.33 -9.82
N LYS A 555 -35.67 5.61 -9.21
CA LYS A 555 -34.96 6.88 -9.27
C LYS A 555 -33.63 6.70 -9.99
N VAL A 556 -33.15 7.76 -10.61
CA VAL A 556 -31.81 7.80 -11.18
C VAL A 556 -31.00 8.88 -10.48
N GLY A 557 -29.77 8.56 -10.09
CA GLY A 557 -28.92 9.50 -9.37
C GLY A 557 -28.59 10.75 -10.19
N ASN A 558 -28.14 11.81 -9.51
CA ASN A 558 -27.82 13.11 -10.12
C ASN A 558 -26.57 13.09 -11.03
N HIS A 559 -25.83 11.98 -11.07
CA HIS A 559 -24.64 11.85 -11.90
C HIS A 559 -25.01 11.37 -13.30
N PRO A 560 -24.40 11.93 -14.36
CA PRO A 560 -24.65 11.49 -15.73
C PRO A 560 -24.38 10.00 -15.92
N ILE A 561 -25.34 9.28 -16.48
CA ILE A 561 -25.20 7.90 -16.93
C ILE A 561 -25.00 7.93 -18.43
N TYR A 562 -23.92 7.29 -18.88
CA TYR A 562 -23.60 7.17 -20.29
C TYR A 562 -23.97 5.76 -20.77
N LYS A 563 -24.75 5.67 -21.84
CA LYS A 563 -25.02 4.41 -22.55
C LYS A 563 -23.90 4.17 -23.58
N THR A 564 -23.31 2.97 -23.60
CA THR A 564 -22.42 2.60 -24.72
C THR A 564 -23.22 2.16 -25.93
N LYS A 565 -22.65 2.43 -27.11
CA LYS A 565 -23.11 1.82 -28.36
C LYS A 565 -22.75 0.33 -28.44
N ASN A 566 -21.68 -0.09 -27.75
CA ASN A 566 -21.24 -1.48 -27.73
C ASN A 566 -21.87 -2.22 -26.55
N LYS A 567 -22.99 -2.91 -26.80
CA LYS A 567 -23.71 -3.71 -25.81
C LYS A 567 -23.39 -5.20 -26.00
N PRO A 568 -23.05 -5.94 -24.94
CA PRO A 568 -22.71 -7.36 -25.06
C PRO A 568 -23.93 -8.20 -25.46
N ASN A 569 -23.70 -9.31 -26.16
CA ASN A 569 -24.74 -10.31 -26.39
C ASN A 569 -25.03 -11.08 -25.09
N PHE A 570 -26.31 -11.34 -24.77
CA PHE A 570 -26.73 -12.06 -23.55
C PHE A 570 -26.03 -13.40 -23.37
N ARG A 571 -25.87 -14.20 -24.44
CA ARG A 571 -25.21 -15.50 -24.37
C ARG A 571 -23.78 -15.37 -23.85
N TRP A 572 -23.01 -14.43 -24.38
CA TRP A 572 -21.65 -14.17 -23.93
C TRP A 572 -21.63 -13.69 -22.48
N LEU A 573 -22.59 -12.84 -22.10
CA LEU A 573 -22.69 -12.31 -20.74
C LEU A 573 -23.03 -13.41 -19.71
N SER A 574 -23.95 -14.31 -20.07
CA SER A 574 -24.29 -15.50 -19.26
C SER A 574 -23.10 -16.43 -19.12
N GLU A 575 -22.38 -16.73 -20.20
CA GLU A 575 -21.17 -17.57 -20.16
C GLU A 575 -20.08 -16.96 -19.27
N LEU A 576 -19.90 -15.63 -19.29
CA LEU A 576 -18.97 -14.91 -18.42
C LEU A 576 -19.40 -15.01 -16.95
N TYR A 577 -20.69 -14.81 -16.65
CA TYR A 577 -21.23 -14.94 -15.31
C TYR A 577 -21.08 -16.37 -14.77
N ASP A 578 -21.41 -17.38 -15.57
CA ASP A 578 -21.33 -18.79 -15.18
C ASP A 578 -19.89 -19.18 -14.82
N LYS A 579 -18.90 -18.73 -15.62
CA LYS A 579 -17.48 -18.93 -15.31
C LYS A 579 -17.06 -18.25 -14.01
N PHE A 580 -17.52 -17.01 -13.79
CA PHE A 580 -17.26 -16.29 -12.55
C PHE A 580 -17.88 -17.03 -11.36
N TRP A 581 -19.14 -17.46 -11.45
CA TRP A 581 -19.86 -18.16 -10.40
C TRP A 581 -19.20 -19.51 -10.09
N GLN A 582 -18.92 -20.34 -11.11
CA GLN A 582 -18.30 -21.65 -10.93
C GLN A 582 -16.95 -21.58 -10.22
N TYR A 583 -16.13 -20.57 -10.56
CA TYR A 583 -14.83 -20.37 -9.92
C TYR A 583 -14.94 -19.90 -8.46
N ASN A 584 -16.03 -19.20 -8.14
CA ASN A 584 -16.19 -18.52 -6.88
C ASN A 584 -17.20 -19.18 -5.93
N LYS A 585 -17.95 -20.20 -6.35
CA LYS A 585 -19.04 -20.81 -5.56
C LYS A 585 -18.62 -21.19 -4.12
N ASP A 586 -17.43 -21.75 -3.94
CA ASP A 586 -16.93 -22.18 -2.62
C ASP A 586 -16.32 -20.99 -1.84
N LYS A 587 -15.86 -19.97 -2.54
CA LYS A 587 -15.22 -18.76 -1.99
C LYS A 587 -16.22 -17.68 -1.61
N ILE A 588 -17.34 -17.58 -2.32
CA ILE A 588 -18.38 -16.57 -2.10
C ILE A 588 -19.02 -16.78 -0.74
N THR A 589 -19.27 -18.03 -0.35
CA THR A 589 -19.79 -18.37 0.99
C THR A 589 -18.87 -17.85 2.09
N TYR A 590 -17.56 -18.07 1.95
CA TYR A 590 -16.57 -17.54 2.90
C TYR A 590 -16.49 -16.01 2.86
N GLN A 591 -16.37 -15.42 1.66
CA GLN A 591 -16.31 -13.96 1.48
C GLN A 591 -17.53 -13.27 2.08
N TYR A 592 -18.71 -13.89 1.96
CA TYR A 592 -19.94 -13.40 2.56
C TYR A 592 -19.84 -13.36 4.08
N ALA A 593 -19.44 -14.48 4.70
CA ALA A 593 -19.31 -14.58 6.16
C ALA A 593 -18.37 -13.52 6.77
N ILE A 594 -17.29 -13.16 6.06
CA ILE A 594 -16.32 -12.16 6.54
C ILE A 594 -16.63 -10.73 6.09
N THR A 595 -17.58 -10.52 5.17
CA THR A 595 -17.96 -9.19 4.66
C THR A 595 -19.47 -8.98 4.61
N PRO A 596 -20.20 -9.22 5.71
CA PRO A 596 -21.57 -8.74 5.84
C PRO A 596 -21.58 -7.22 5.59
N SER A 597 -22.70 -6.69 5.07
CA SER A 597 -22.90 -5.26 4.74
C SER A 597 -21.99 -4.59 3.68
N ARG A 598 -21.09 -5.31 3.00
CA ARG A 598 -20.19 -4.73 1.96
C ARG A 598 -20.63 -4.93 0.49
N CYS A 599 -21.93 -5.06 0.23
CA CYS A 599 -22.49 -5.29 -1.11
C CYS A 599 -22.01 -4.27 -2.14
N HIS A 600 -21.92 -2.99 -1.76
CA HIS A 600 -21.49 -1.91 -2.63
C HIS A 600 -20.03 -2.01 -3.10
N VAL A 601 -19.12 -2.51 -2.25
CA VAL A 601 -17.73 -2.71 -2.64
C VAL A 601 -17.62 -3.85 -3.64
N ARG A 602 -18.39 -4.91 -3.43
CA ARG A 602 -18.49 -6.03 -4.37
C ARG A 602 -19.08 -5.59 -5.71
N ALA A 603 -20.14 -4.78 -5.71
CA ALA A 603 -20.70 -4.21 -6.93
C ALA A 603 -19.69 -3.32 -7.67
N HIS A 604 -18.87 -2.55 -6.94
CA HIS A 604 -17.81 -1.77 -7.56
C HIS A 604 -16.72 -2.65 -8.20
N PHE A 605 -16.35 -3.74 -7.54
CA PHE A 605 -15.42 -4.73 -8.10
C PHE A 605 -15.96 -5.35 -9.39
N VAL A 606 -17.21 -5.83 -9.39
CA VAL A 606 -17.86 -6.39 -10.58
C VAL A 606 -17.93 -5.37 -11.71
N SER A 607 -18.29 -4.12 -11.42
CA SER A 607 -18.31 -3.05 -12.43
C SER A 607 -16.93 -2.79 -13.02
N THR A 608 -15.88 -2.86 -12.20
CA THR A 608 -14.49 -2.72 -12.65
C THR A 608 -14.07 -3.91 -13.53
N LEU A 609 -14.43 -5.13 -13.14
CA LEU A 609 -14.21 -6.34 -13.93
C LEU A 609 -14.87 -6.25 -15.31
N LEU A 610 -16.15 -5.87 -15.37
CA LEU A 610 -16.89 -5.70 -16.63
C LEU A 610 -16.23 -4.66 -17.54
N ARG A 611 -15.72 -3.57 -16.96
CA ARG A 611 -14.97 -2.56 -17.71
C ARG A 611 -13.71 -3.12 -18.35
N PHE A 612 -13.00 -4.05 -17.69
CA PHE A 612 -11.86 -4.75 -18.31
C PHE A 612 -12.26 -5.56 -19.54
N TYR A 613 -13.50 -6.07 -19.58
CA TYR A 613 -14.06 -6.74 -20.76
C TYR A 613 -14.72 -5.77 -21.75
N GLY A 614 -14.58 -4.45 -21.56
CA GLY A 614 -15.21 -3.45 -22.41
C GLY A 614 -16.74 -3.40 -22.29
N VAL A 615 -17.29 -3.95 -21.21
CA VAL A 615 -18.73 -3.93 -20.92
C VAL A 615 -19.04 -2.76 -19.99
N ASP A 616 -19.90 -1.86 -20.45
CA ASP A 616 -20.41 -0.80 -19.60
C ASP A 616 -21.54 -1.29 -18.71
N SER A 617 -21.58 -0.71 -17.52
CA SER A 617 -22.48 -1.13 -16.46
C SER A 617 -22.87 0.07 -15.60
N VAL A 618 -23.99 -0.05 -14.90
CA VAL A 618 -24.44 0.93 -13.90
C VAL A 618 -24.62 0.22 -12.55
N LYS A 619 -24.63 0.99 -11.47
CA LYS A 619 -24.95 0.44 -10.14
C LYS A 619 -26.45 0.54 -9.94
N VAL A 620 -27.05 -0.51 -9.39
CA VAL A 620 -28.47 -0.50 -9.01
C VAL A 620 -28.57 -0.80 -7.53
N LEU A 621 -29.38 -0.01 -6.83
CA LEU A 621 -29.60 -0.13 -5.40
C LEU A 621 -31.08 -0.40 -5.14
N LYS A 622 -31.35 -1.34 -4.24
CA LYS A 622 -32.66 -1.50 -3.61
C LYS A 622 -32.60 -0.90 -2.23
N PHE A 623 -33.66 -0.21 -1.83
CA PHE A 623 -33.82 0.27 -0.46
C PHE A 623 -35.00 -0.41 0.19
N TRP A 624 -34.89 -0.70 1.48
CA TRP A 624 -35.97 -1.24 2.28
C TRP A 624 -36.39 -0.24 3.34
N ASP A 625 -37.65 -0.32 3.76
CA ASP A 625 -38.01 0.36 4.99
C ASP A 625 -37.30 -0.31 6.18
N LYS A 626 -37.02 0.47 7.23
CA LYS A 626 -36.29 0.00 8.41
C LYS A 626 -36.98 -1.19 9.11
N LYS A 627 -38.29 -1.35 8.93
CA LYS A 627 -39.09 -2.41 9.54
C LYS A 627 -38.99 -3.74 8.78
N SER A 628 -38.76 -3.70 7.47
CA SER A 628 -38.66 -4.87 6.60
C SER A 628 -37.25 -5.44 6.55
N CYS A 629 -36.25 -4.63 6.92
CA CYS A 629 -34.84 -5.04 6.90
C CYS A 629 -34.45 -5.97 8.07
N SER A 630 -35.17 -5.91 9.20
CA SER A 630 -34.85 -6.70 10.41
C SER A 630 -34.96 -8.22 10.22
N VAL A 631 -35.66 -8.68 9.18
CA VAL A 631 -35.80 -10.11 8.85
C VAL A 631 -34.48 -10.73 8.35
N TYR A 632 -33.51 -9.90 7.94
CA TYR A 632 -32.28 -10.33 7.28
C TYR A 632 -31.08 -10.57 8.20
N GLY A 633 -31.24 -10.45 9.51
CA GLY A 633 -30.19 -10.76 10.49
C GLY A 633 -28.96 -9.85 10.45
N ASP A 634 -28.93 -8.85 9.56
CA ASP A 634 -27.98 -7.73 9.63
C ASP A 634 -28.49 -6.80 10.75
N GLU A 635 -28.07 -7.08 11.98
CA GLU A 635 -28.65 -6.48 13.18
C GLU A 635 -28.53 -4.95 13.26
N GLU A 636 -27.74 -4.27 12.44
CA GLU A 636 -27.71 -2.81 12.40
C GLU A 636 -27.18 -2.24 11.05
N ASP A 637 -27.97 -1.32 10.47
CA ASP A 637 -27.57 -0.13 9.68
C ASP A 637 -27.66 -0.07 8.15
N TRP A 638 -27.84 -1.16 7.39
CA TRP A 638 -27.75 -1.05 5.93
C TRP A 638 -29.11 -1.31 5.28
N GLY A 639 -29.99 -0.31 5.32
CA GLY A 639 -31.32 -0.31 4.69
C GLY A 639 -31.30 -0.33 3.15
N PHE A 640 -30.24 -0.86 2.53
CA PHE A 640 -30.09 -0.97 1.09
C PHE A 640 -29.18 -2.13 0.67
N HIS A 641 -29.34 -2.56 -0.57
CA HIS A 641 -28.47 -3.53 -1.24
C HIS A 641 -28.07 -3.03 -2.62
N CYS A 642 -26.81 -3.28 -3.02
CA CYS A 642 -26.23 -2.76 -4.25
C CYS A 642 -25.70 -3.91 -5.14
N ALA A 643 -26.09 -3.85 -6.42
CA ALA A 643 -25.67 -4.76 -7.48
C ALA A 643 -25.23 -3.99 -8.73
N VAL A 644 -24.78 -4.71 -9.76
CA VAL A 644 -24.42 -4.14 -11.06
C VAL A 644 -25.46 -4.49 -12.10
N MET A 645 -25.95 -3.51 -12.85
CA MET A 645 -26.84 -3.72 -13.99
C MET A 645 -26.10 -3.52 -15.30
N ILE A 646 -26.39 -4.40 -16.25
CA ILE A 646 -25.79 -4.49 -17.57
C ILE A 646 -26.92 -4.46 -18.60
N ILE A 647 -26.74 -3.70 -19.67
CA ILE A 647 -27.71 -3.61 -20.76
C ILE A 647 -27.14 -4.39 -21.95
N ASP A 648 -27.84 -5.43 -22.40
CA ASP A 648 -27.37 -6.27 -23.50
C ASP A 648 -27.74 -5.72 -24.89
N SER A 649 -27.32 -6.41 -25.94
CA SER A 649 -27.60 -6.04 -27.34
C SER A 649 -29.08 -5.94 -27.71
N ASN A 650 -29.97 -6.58 -26.95
CA ASN A 650 -31.42 -6.54 -27.14
C ASN A 650 -32.09 -5.44 -26.28
N ASN A 651 -31.29 -4.67 -25.55
CA ASN A 651 -31.73 -3.67 -24.59
C ASN A 651 -32.41 -4.28 -23.34
N ASP A 652 -32.15 -5.55 -23.04
CA ASP A 652 -32.58 -6.21 -21.81
C ASP A 652 -31.63 -5.84 -20.64
N LYS A 653 -32.18 -5.78 -19.42
CA LYS A 653 -31.49 -5.30 -18.23
C LYS A 653 -31.20 -6.47 -17.30
N TRP A 654 -29.93 -6.81 -17.20
CA TRP A 654 -29.44 -7.96 -16.43
C TRP A 654 -28.71 -7.50 -15.19
N ILE A 655 -28.99 -8.15 -14.06
CA ILE A 655 -28.36 -7.88 -12.77
C ILE A 655 -27.29 -8.93 -12.50
N TRP A 656 -26.07 -8.44 -12.36
CA TRP A 656 -24.95 -9.15 -11.76
C TRP A 656 -24.89 -8.77 -10.28
N ASP A 657 -25.47 -9.63 -9.45
CA ASP A 657 -25.49 -9.45 -8.00
C ASP A 657 -24.38 -10.27 -7.33
N PRO A 658 -23.34 -9.63 -6.78
CA PRO A 658 -22.26 -10.33 -6.10
C PRO A 658 -22.58 -10.66 -4.63
N TRP A 659 -23.73 -10.24 -4.10
CA TRP A 659 -24.20 -10.60 -2.76
C TRP A 659 -24.85 -11.97 -2.77
N VAL A 660 -25.59 -12.30 -3.83
CA VAL A 660 -26.30 -13.57 -3.92
C VAL A 660 -25.41 -14.63 -4.55
N GLY A 661 -24.48 -15.19 -3.77
CA GLY A 661 -23.81 -16.46 -4.11
C GLY A 661 -24.78 -17.62 -4.37
N ALA A 662 -26.07 -17.46 -4.09
CA ALA A 662 -27.13 -18.41 -4.43
C ALA A 662 -27.69 -18.24 -5.86
N ASN A 663 -27.47 -17.10 -6.53
CA ASN A 663 -27.94 -16.92 -7.90
C ASN A 663 -26.91 -17.58 -8.82
N SER A 664 -27.20 -18.81 -9.24
CA SER A 664 -26.39 -19.54 -10.22
C SER A 664 -26.51 -18.99 -11.64
N LYS A 665 -27.20 -17.85 -11.83
CA LYS A 665 -27.45 -17.22 -13.12
C LYS A 665 -27.68 -15.71 -12.97
N LEU A 666 -27.50 -14.98 -14.07
CA LEU A 666 -27.96 -13.60 -14.20
C LEU A 666 -29.48 -13.53 -14.07
N LEU A 667 -29.96 -12.50 -13.37
CA LEU A 667 -31.38 -12.21 -13.24
C LEU A 667 -31.75 -11.02 -14.10
N SER A 668 -32.95 -11.00 -14.66
CA SER A 668 -33.50 -9.74 -15.18
C SER A 668 -33.70 -8.75 -14.04
N LEU A 669 -33.76 -7.44 -14.33
CA LEU A 669 -34.07 -6.44 -13.31
C LEU A 669 -35.36 -6.77 -12.54
N SER A 670 -36.41 -7.24 -13.23
CA SER A 670 -37.67 -7.66 -12.62
C SER A 670 -37.50 -8.89 -11.72
N GLN A 671 -36.83 -9.94 -12.19
CA GLN A 671 -36.55 -11.14 -11.39
C GLN A 671 -35.71 -10.84 -10.16
N TRP A 672 -34.75 -9.92 -10.28
CA TRP A 672 -33.96 -9.49 -9.15
C TRP A 672 -34.86 -8.76 -8.16
N ILE A 673 -35.68 -7.80 -8.60
CA ILE A 673 -36.61 -7.04 -7.74
C ILE A 673 -37.62 -7.95 -7.03
N ASP A 674 -38.20 -8.90 -7.74
CA ASP A 674 -39.24 -9.83 -7.27
C ASP A 674 -38.67 -11.09 -6.60
N ASP A 675 -37.41 -11.06 -6.15
CA ASP A 675 -36.80 -12.19 -5.42
C ASP A 675 -37.64 -12.50 -4.18
N LYS A 676 -38.31 -13.66 -4.21
CA LYS A 676 -39.24 -14.10 -3.16
C LYS A 676 -38.59 -14.26 -1.79
N ASN A 677 -37.26 -14.40 -1.78
CA ASN A 677 -36.54 -14.47 -0.52
C ASN A 677 -36.37 -13.07 0.06
N ALA A 678 -36.26 -12.03 -0.77
CA ALA A 678 -36.03 -10.64 -0.38
C ALA A 678 -37.32 -9.90 0.03
N PRO A 679 -37.23 -8.89 0.92
CA PRO A 679 -38.36 -8.03 1.17
C PRO A 679 -38.60 -7.17 -0.08
N VAL A 680 -39.86 -6.79 -0.30
CA VAL A 680 -40.20 -5.86 -1.39
C VAL A 680 -39.51 -4.52 -1.12
N PRO A 681 -38.66 -4.01 -2.04
CA PRO A 681 -37.98 -2.75 -1.82
C PRO A 681 -38.98 -1.58 -1.86
N SER A 682 -38.76 -0.58 -1.01
CA SER A 682 -39.54 0.65 -1.00
C SER A 682 -39.25 1.53 -2.21
N GLU A 683 -38.01 1.46 -2.73
CA GLU A 683 -37.60 2.12 -3.97
C GLU A 683 -36.31 1.49 -4.54
N VAL A 684 -36.08 1.76 -5.83
CA VAL A 684 -34.90 1.32 -6.57
C VAL A 684 -34.15 2.53 -7.13
N TRP A 685 -32.84 2.55 -7.05
CA TRP A 685 -32.02 3.63 -7.60
C TRP A 685 -31.00 3.11 -8.62
N VAL A 686 -30.81 3.84 -9.71
CA VAL A 686 -29.78 3.57 -10.71
C VAL A 686 -28.74 4.69 -10.68
N HIS A 687 -27.46 4.34 -10.56
CA HIS A 687 -26.35 5.29 -10.47
C HIS A 687 -25.23 4.99 -11.45
N ASN A 688 -24.45 6.03 -11.76
CA ASN A 688 -23.19 5.88 -12.48
C ASN A 688 -22.23 4.94 -11.72
N ARG A 689 -21.53 4.07 -12.47
CA ARG A 689 -20.55 3.11 -11.95
C ARG A 689 -19.47 3.70 -11.03
N GLY A 690 -19.06 4.95 -11.29
CA GLY A 690 -18.00 5.64 -10.55
C GLY A 690 -18.45 6.18 -9.20
N VAL A 691 -19.75 6.22 -8.93
CA VAL A 691 -20.29 6.67 -7.64
C VAL A 691 -20.05 5.56 -6.62
N LEU A 692 -19.17 5.81 -5.66
CA LEU A 692 -19.02 4.97 -4.49
C LEU A 692 -20.16 5.31 -3.54
N THR A 693 -21.00 4.32 -3.23
CA THR A 693 -22.33 4.50 -2.60
C THR A 693 -22.28 5.08 -1.19
N CYS A 694 -21.09 5.27 -0.61
CA CYS A 694 -20.92 5.96 0.67
C CYS A 694 -21.51 7.38 0.66
N SER A 695 -21.57 8.04 -0.51
CA SER A 695 -22.19 9.35 -0.68
C SER A 695 -23.73 9.35 -0.64
N ILE A 696 -24.36 8.18 -0.58
CA ILE A 696 -25.84 8.00 -0.63
C ILE A 696 -26.42 7.82 0.78
N LEU A 697 -25.57 7.61 1.78
CA LEU A 697 -25.97 7.09 3.09
C LEU A 697 -26.56 8.11 4.08
N ASP A 698 -26.68 9.40 3.73
CA ASP A 698 -27.33 10.36 4.62
C ASP A 698 -28.68 10.85 4.07
N ARG A 699 -29.72 10.04 4.30
CA ARG A 699 -31.12 10.45 4.05
C ARG A 699 -31.64 11.45 5.07
N SER A 700 -31.01 11.56 6.24
CA SER A 700 -31.53 12.27 7.40
C SER A 700 -31.10 13.74 7.49
N THR A 701 -29.94 14.11 6.97
CA THR A 701 -29.40 15.47 7.17
C THR A 701 -29.52 16.40 5.96
N GLY A 702 -29.84 15.89 4.77
CA GLY A 702 -29.81 16.68 3.53
C GLY A 702 -28.42 17.25 3.17
N LEU A 703 -27.40 16.89 3.94
CA LEU A 703 -26.00 17.18 3.70
C LEU A 703 -25.36 15.90 3.19
N ILE A 704 -24.67 15.96 2.05
CA ILE A 704 -23.74 14.91 1.65
C ILE A 704 -22.60 14.99 2.66
N PRO A 705 -22.40 14.03 3.58
CA PRO A 705 -21.15 14.00 4.30
C PRO A 705 -20.11 13.69 3.24
N ASN A 706 -19.13 14.57 3.07
CA ASN A 706 -17.90 14.25 2.39
C ASN A 706 -17.17 13.17 3.21
N LEU A 707 -17.67 11.94 3.17
CA LEU A 707 -16.80 10.77 3.13
C LEU A 707 -16.13 10.83 1.75
N ALA A 708 -15.20 11.77 1.62
CA ALA A 708 -14.07 11.54 0.75
C ALA A 708 -13.58 10.13 1.11
N PHE A 709 -13.38 9.29 0.10
CA PHE A 709 -12.56 8.10 0.26
C PHE A 709 -11.20 8.60 0.72
N ASP A 710 -11.05 8.73 2.03
CA ASP A 710 -9.79 9.08 2.58
C ASP A 710 -8.93 7.83 2.36
N CYS A 711 -7.93 7.97 1.50
CA CYS A 711 -6.91 6.96 1.25
C CYS A 711 -6.20 6.54 2.55
N THR A 712 -6.54 7.16 3.69
CA THR A 712 -6.20 6.79 5.07
C THR A 712 -6.91 5.54 5.61
N LEU A 713 -7.87 4.92 4.89
CA LEU A 713 -8.35 3.55 5.20
C LEU A 713 -7.27 2.45 5.03
N GLY A 714 -5.99 2.84 4.90
CA GLY A 714 -4.84 2.09 5.37
C GLY A 714 -4.64 0.70 4.75
N THR A 715 -3.72 -0.05 5.36
CA THR A 715 -3.36 -1.43 4.98
C THR A 715 -4.56 -2.39 5.02
N LYS A 716 -5.63 -2.08 5.77
CA LYS A 716 -6.85 -2.90 5.86
C LYS A 716 -7.65 -2.90 4.55
N PHE A 717 -7.87 -1.74 3.91
CA PHE A 717 -8.54 -1.69 2.59
C PHE A 717 -7.69 -2.32 1.50
N ARG A 718 -6.36 -2.10 1.50
CA ARG A 718 -5.43 -2.71 0.55
C ARG A 718 -5.43 -4.24 0.67
N ARG A 719 -5.36 -4.77 1.90
CA ARG A 719 -5.45 -6.22 2.17
C ARG A 719 -6.81 -6.78 1.79
N PHE A 720 -7.89 -6.04 1.99
CA PHE A 720 -9.24 -6.42 1.57
C PHE A 720 -9.39 -6.47 0.04
N PHE A 721 -8.96 -5.43 -0.67
CA PHE A 721 -8.97 -5.39 -2.13
C PHE A 721 -8.06 -6.47 -2.72
N GLN A 722 -6.87 -6.68 -2.14
CA GLN A 722 -5.97 -7.77 -2.50
C GLN A 722 -6.57 -9.15 -2.22
N ALA A 723 -7.28 -9.35 -1.10
CA ALA A 723 -7.97 -10.60 -0.80
C ALA A 723 -9.12 -10.86 -1.79
N LEU A 724 -9.88 -9.82 -2.14
CA LEU A 724 -10.94 -9.92 -3.14
C LEU A 724 -10.35 -10.26 -4.52
N CYS A 725 -9.31 -9.56 -4.97
CA CYS A 725 -8.64 -9.82 -6.25
C CYS A 725 -7.95 -11.19 -6.30
N ALA A 726 -7.27 -11.61 -5.23
CA ALA A 726 -6.57 -12.90 -5.17
C ALA A 726 -7.54 -14.09 -5.13
N SER A 727 -8.76 -13.88 -4.61
CA SER A 727 -9.75 -14.94 -4.45
C SER A 727 -10.76 -14.99 -5.60
N ALA A 728 -11.13 -13.83 -6.18
CA ALA A 728 -12.32 -13.69 -7.03
C ALA A 728 -12.10 -13.83 -8.54
N ILE A 729 -10.85 -13.80 -9.01
CA ILE A 729 -10.55 -13.81 -10.45
C ILE A 729 -10.39 -15.27 -10.91
N PRO A 730 -11.30 -15.83 -11.73
CA PRO A 730 -11.02 -17.07 -12.44
C PRO A 730 -9.72 -16.91 -13.22
N ASN A 731 -8.90 -17.97 -13.29
CA ASN A 731 -7.86 -18.03 -14.31
C ASN A 731 -8.50 -17.57 -15.63
N PRO A 732 -7.89 -16.62 -16.35
CA PRO A 732 -8.46 -16.15 -17.61
C PRO A 732 -8.80 -17.38 -18.45
N PRO A 733 -9.99 -17.45 -19.07
CA PRO A 733 -10.34 -18.60 -19.89
C PRO A 733 -9.21 -18.86 -20.90
N GLU A 734 -8.88 -20.13 -21.14
CA GLU A 734 -8.05 -20.47 -22.28
C GLU A 734 -8.64 -19.77 -23.51
N ILE A 735 -7.82 -18.93 -24.13
CA ILE A 735 -8.21 -18.14 -25.28
C ILE A 735 -8.55 -19.15 -26.37
N THR A 736 -9.82 -19.21 -26.78
CA THR A 736 -10.23 -20.00 -27.94
C THR A 736 -9.37 -19.59 -29.14
N PRO A 737 -8.67 -20.52 -29.80
CA PRO A 737 -7.76 -20.19 -30.90
C PRO A 737 -8.59 -19.71 -32.10
N GLY A 738 -8.76 -18.40 -32.25
CA GLY A 738 -9.59 -17.85 -33.32
C GLY A 738 -9.48 -16.35 -33.61
N LEU A 739 -8.98 -15.52 -32.68
CA LEU A 739 -8.76 -14.08 -32.94
C LEU A 739 -7.38 -13.68 -32.38
N GLY A 740 -6.56 -13.05 -33.22
CA GLY A 740 -5.09 -13.08 -33.15
C GLY A 740 -4.39 -12.40 -31.96
N LYS A 741 -3.34 -13.11 -31.48
CA LYS A 741 -2.08 -12.72 -30.77
C LYS A 741 -2.18 -11.68 -29.62
N HIS A 742 -2.42 -12.07 -28.35
CA HIS A 742 -1.52 -12.48 -27.21
C HIS A 742 -0.85 -11.34 -26.40
N PRO A 743 -0.61 -11.43 -25.05
CA PRO A 743 0.01 -12.60 -24.38
C PRO A 743 -0.53 -13.02 -22.98
N SER A 744 -0.08 -14.22 -22.57
CA SER A 744 -0.19 -14.87 -21.27
C SER A 744 1.16 -14.83 -20.53
N ARG A 745 1.17 -14.56 -19.21
CA ARG A 745 2.14 -15.04 -18.19
C ARG A 745 1.89 -14.36 -16.84
N PHE A 746 1.11 -15.01 -15.97
CA PHE A 746 1.18 -14.84 -14.51
C PHE A 746 1.10 -16.26 -13.92
N PHE A 747 1.98 -16.55 -12.95
CA PHE A 747 2.17 -17.83 -12.25
C PHE A 747 3.05 -18.89 -12.96
N HIS A 748 4.38 -18.67 -12.91
CA HIS A 748 5.29 -19.77 -12.62
C HIS A 748 6.15 -19.42 -11.41
N SER A 749 5.96 -20.18 -10.34
CA SER A 749 6.86 -20.24 -9.20
C SER A 749 8.13 -21.01 -9.59
N SER A 750 9.23 -20.58 -8.98
CA SER A 750 10.59 -21.07 -9.18
C SER A 750 10.72 -22.60 -9.03
N GLN A 751 11.05 -23.29 -10.12
CA GLN A 751 11.80 -24.54 -10.05
C GLN A 751 13.24 -24.26 -10.52
N ARG A 752 14.19 -24.48 -9.61
CA ARG A 752 15.63 -24.52 -9.90
C ARG A 752 15.89 -25.63 -10.91
N SER A 753 16.39 -25.31 -12.10
CA SER A 753 17.02 -26.28 -12.98
C SER A 753 18.53 -26.24 -12.82
N THR A 754 19.06 -27.43 -12.57
CA THR A 754 20.48 -27.80 -12.55
C THR A 754 21.07 -27.63 -13.95
N ALA A 755 22.20 -26.92 -14.03
CA ALA A 755 22.96 -26.77 -15.26
C ALA A 755 23.73 -28.06 -15.58
N SER A 756 23.41 -28.65 -16.73
CA SER A 756 24.25 -29.61 -17.44
C SER A 756 25.35 -28.85 -18.19
N SER A 757 26.60 -29.12 -17.86
CA SER A 757 27.77 -28.69 -18.63
C SER A 757 28.26 -29.84 -19.51
N SER A 758 28.64 -29.52 -20.74
CA SER A 758 29.39 -30.41 -21.64
C SER A 758 30.59 -29.65 -22.19
N SER A 759 31.80 -30.18 -21.90
CA SER A 759 33.02 -30.26 -22.73
C SER A 759 33.53 -28.99 -23.45
N ASN A 760 34.79 -28.55 -23.38
CA ASN A 760 36.07 -29.27 -23.21
C ASN A 760 37.22 -28.30 -22.84
N ASP A 761 38.30 -28.92 -22.37
CA ASP A 761 39.72 -28.54 -22.39
C ASP A 761 40.42 -27.91 -21.16
N GLU A 762 41.15 -28.82 -20.50
CA GLU A 762 42.59 -28.74 -20.14
C GLU A 762 43.08 -27.81 -19.02
N ARG A 763 43.24 -28.37 -17.81
CA ARG A 763 44.52 -28.76 -17.15
C ARG A 763 44.47 -28.59 -15.62
N GLN A 764 44.92 -29.66 -14.93
CA GLN A 764 45.71 -29.74 -13.66
C GLN A 764 45.45 -28.67 -12.57
N ASP A 765 45.13 -28.97 -11.32
CA ASP A 765 45.82 -29.91 -10.41
C ASP A 765 44.99 -30.25 -9.15
N GLU A 766 45.39 -31.34 -8.50
CA GLU A 766 44.80 -32.06 -7.36
C GLU A 766 44.73 -31.28 -6.03
N ARG A 767 43.66 -31.49 -5.24
CA ARG A 767 43.76 -31.85 -3.79
C ARG A 767 42.41 -32.28 -3.20
N GLN A 768 42.51 -33.31 -2.37
CA GLN A 768 41.49 -34.23 -1.86
C GLN A 768 40.49 -33.60 -0.87
N ILE A 769 39.23 -34.04 -0.94
CA ILE A 769 38.25 -33.97 0.16
C ILE A 769 37.78 -35.39 0.45
N VAL A 770 37.94 -35.79 1.72
CA VAL A 770 37.55 -37.08 2.29
C VAL A 770 36.05 -37.09 2.58
N LEU A 771 35.36 -38.10 2.05
CA LEU A 771 33.97 -38.48 2.38
C LEU A 771 33.97 -39.47 3.55
N TYR A 772 33.08 -39.27 4.52
CA TYR A 772 32.61 -40.36 5.39
C TYR A 772 31.07 -40.47 5.32
N ARG A 773 30.64 -41.69 4.99
CA ARG A 773 29.26 -42.21 4.99
C ARG A 773 29.12 -43.19 6.17
N GLY A 774 27.93 -43.24 6.76
CA GLY A 774 27.38 -44.33 7.58
C GLY A 774 26.12 -43.79 8.30
N CYS A 775 24.88 -44.13 7.91
CA CYS A 775 24.12 -45.37 8.16
C CYS A 775 24.17 -45.76 9.65
N THR A 776 23.06 -45.88 10.38
CA THR A 776 21.69 -46.36 10.06
C THR A 776 20.58 -45.43 10.51
#